data_AF-A0AAD4N5D7-F1
#
_entry.id   AF-A0AAD4N5D7-F1
#
_cell.length_a   1.000
_cell.length_b   1.000
_cell.length_c   1.000
_cell.angle_alpha   90.00
_cell.angle_beta   90.00
_cell.angle_gamma   90.00
#
_symmetry.space_group_name_H-M   'P 1'
#
loop_
_entity.id
_entity.type
_entity.pdbx_description
1 polymer ?
#
loop_
_entity_poly.entity_id
_entity_poly.type
_entity_poly.pdbx_seq_one_letter_code
_entity_poly.pdbx_strand_id
1 'polypeptide(L)'
;MHSLKSLSLSNKKALKNLVSRNLSNSVSKNASTSSLPNILIIMADQLNGTFFPEGGPAEWLHAPHLKALAERSVRFSNAYTASPLCAPGRASFMSGQLPKRTRVYDNAAEFASDIPTYAHHLRRAGYYVALSGKMHFVGPDQLHGFEERLTTDIYPADFGWTPDYRKPDERIDWWYHNLCSVTNAGTGEITNQLEYDEEVAFLATQKLYQLCRKTTERRPWCLTVSFTHPHDPYVTRPPFWDLYKDCEHLLPSVESIPFAQQDPHSERLLNACDYQNFNITQDDIMRSRRAYFGNISFIDERVGELMDVLERTRMLDDTIIVFCSDHGDMLGERGLWFKMSFFEGSARVPLMISKAGSKSACDGHLVDTPVSTIDIVSTLAEMVGLTSLDEVQQWTDGESLVPFMDKDRQDELHRGPVLMEYAAEGTHTPMVCIRRGRFKYVHCTIDPPQLFDLEEDPHETKNLAYDPAHQMLASSMLDEVNSRWNLPAFDAAVRESQARRRVVYEALRNGSYFPWDFQPLQKASERYMRNHMDLNEVEAQQRTSVNFKYPDVLNSRHHSGIGRSPYKATFGTEPRLGLRVGLNMPDEVIDKINTELDLADLAYSLSIGTGVGSPSTSTENAQKECVSCGKPYSGSHKCHKCNKFCHAIAPCSTPHSEEGASKNATRRAANVSNPT
;
A
#
# COMPACT_ATOMS: atom_id res chain seq x y z
N MET A 1 52.26 -25.90 14.52
CA MET A 1 53.41 -25.80 13.61
C MET A 1 54.14 -27.13 13.58
N HIS A 2 53.83 -28.02 12.62
CA HIS A 2 54.71 -29.06 12.05
C HIS A 2 53.87 -29.97 11.13
N SER A 3 53.40 -29.43 9.99
CA SER A 3 53.02 -30.21 8.78
C SER A 3 52.57 -29.27 7.65
N LEU A 4 53.41 -28.30 7.25
CA LEU A 4 53.07 -27.35 6.17
C LEU A 4 54.26 -27.01 5.24
N LYS A 5 55.21 -27.94 5.06
CA LYS A 5 56.39 -27.70 4.23
C LYS A 5 56.34 -28.26 2.79
N SER A 6 55.22 -28.82 2.30
CA SER A 6 55.16 -29.41 0.95
C SER A 6 54.05 -28.90 0.01
N LEU A 7 53.39 -27.77 0.29
CA LEU A 7 52.38 -27.22 -0.62
C LEU A 7 52.99 -26.27 -1.68
N SER A 8 52.63 -26.50 -2.95
CA SER A 8 53.04 -25.69 -4.11
C SER A 8 52.61 -24.22 -3.99
N LEU A 9 53.29 -23.32 -4.71
CA LEU A 9 53.02 -21.87 -4.69
C LEU A 9 51.57 -21.52 -5.08
N SER A 10 50.91 -22.30 -5.96
CA SER A 10 49.51 -22.09 -6.31
C SER A 10 48.57 -22.35 -5.13
N ASN A 11 48.82 -23.41 -4.36
CA ASN A 11 48.00 -23.76 -3.19
C ASN A 11 48.17 -22.77 -2.04
N LYS A 12 49.34 -22.12 -1.90
CA LYS A 12 49.55 -21.04 -0.93
C LYS A 12 48.79 -19.76 -1.31
N LYS A 13 48.62 -19.48 -2.61
CA LYS A 13 47.84 -18.33 -3.11
C LYS A 13 46.33 -18.59 -2.93
N ALA A 14 45.88 -19.82 -3.20
CA ALA A 14 44.50 -20.25 -2.92
C ALA A 14 44.16 -20.22 -1.43
N LEU A 15 45.07 -20.68 -0.54
CA LEU A 15 44.86 -20.58 0.91
C LEU A 15 44.87 -19.14 1.42
N LYS A 16 45.73 -18.27 0.89
CA LYS A 16 45.72 -16.83 1.24
C LYS A 16 44.43 -16.15 0.80
N ASN A 17 43.89 -16.50 -0.37
CA ASN A 17 42.60 -15.98 -0.84
C ASN A 17 41.43 -16.53 -0.02
N LEU A 18 41.48 -17.81 0.41
CA LEU A 18 40.46 -18.42 1.27
C LEU A 18 40.48 -17.84 2.69
N VAL A 19 41.67 -17.61 3.26
CA VAL A 19 41.84 -16.98 4.58
C VAL A 19 41.49 -15.50 4.52
N SER A 20 41.78 -14.79 3.42
CA SER A 20 41.35 -13.39 3.24
C SER A 20 39.84 -13.27 3.04
N ARG A 21 39.21 -14.23 2.33
CA ARG A 21 37.73 -14.34 2.22
C ARG A 21 37.07 -14.71 3.54
N ASN A 22 37.69 -15.56 4.35
CA ASN A 22 37.15 -15.93 5.66
C ASN A 22 37.38 -14.82 6.70
N LEU A 23 38.45 -14.04 6.60
CA LEU A 23 38.67 -12.84 7.41
C LEU A 23 37.75 -11.69 6.99
N SER A 24 37.44 -11.52 5.69
CA SER A 24 36.40 -10.58 5.26
C SER A 24 35.00 -11.02 5.69
N ASN A 25 34.73 -12.33 5.74
CA ASN A 25 33.46 -12.89 6.23
C ASN A 25 33.31 -12.85 7.77
N SER A 26 34.41 -12.81 8.54
CA SER A 26 34.34 -12.63 9.99
C SER A 26 34.32 -11.17 10.41
N VAL A 27 34.84 -10.26 9.58
CA VAL A 27 34.86 -8.81 9.85
C VAL A 27 33.57 -8.12 9.40
N SER A 28 32.79 -8.69 8.47
CA SER A 28 31.51 -8.11 8.01
C SER A 28 30.30 -8.41 8.90
N LYS A 29 30.37 -9.39 9.82
CA LYS A 29 29.25 -9.72 10.72
C LYS A 29 29.02 -8.72 11.86
N ASN A 30 29.89 -7.71 12.00
CA ASN A 30 29.79 -6.64 12.99
C ASN A 30 29.75 -5.25 12.35
N ALA A 31 29.28 -5.11 11.10
CA ALA A 31 28.81 -3.81 10.65
C ALA A 31 27.68 -3.40 11.62
N SER A 32 27.91 -2.37 12.42
CA SER A 32 26.90 -1.88 13.34
C SER A 32 25.64 -1.56 12.52
N THR A 33 24.50 -2.10 12.93
CA THR A 33 23.17 -1.81 12.36
C THR A 33 22.86 -0.31 12.32
N SER A 34 23.66 0.51 13.00
CA SER A 34 23.65 1.97 12.98
C SER A 34 24.09 2.62 11.66
N SER A 35 24.43 1.86 10.61
CA SER A 35 24.92 2.38 9.31
C SER A 35 24.04 2.03 8.11
N LEU A 36 22.97 1.24 8.29
CA LEU A 36 22.04 0.90 7.22
C LEU A 36 20.98 2.00 7.06
N PRO A 37 20.61 2.38 5.81
CA PRO A 37 19.58 3.38 5.57
C PRO A 37 18.19 2.85 5.96
N ASN A 38 17.27 3.76 6.27
CA ASN A 38 15.85 3.43 6.35
C ASN A 38 15.27 3.32 4.94
N ILE A 39 14.07 2.75 4.82
CA ILE A 39 13.34 2.64 3.56
C ILE A 39 11.90 3.12 3.77
N LEU A 40 11.46 4.07 2.95
CA LEU A 40 10.05 4.45 2.83
C LEU A 40 9.57 4.04 1.43
N ILE A 41 8.63 3.11 1.37
CA ILE A 41 7.95 2.73 0.12
C ILE A 41 6.60 3.43 0.13
N ILE A 42 6.35 4.31 -0.83
CA ILE A 42 5.06 4.96 -1.06
C ILE A 42 4.46 4.32 -2.30
N MET A 43 3.26 3.78 -2.14
CA MET A 43 2.55 3.10 -3.21
C MET A 43 1.18 3.73 -3.39
N ALA A 44 0.86 4.12 -4.62
CA ALA A 44 -0.50 4.44 -5.04
C ALA A 44 -1.14 3.18 -5.64
N ASP A 45 -2.46 3.19 -5.83
CA ASP A 45 -3.16 2.11 -6.52
C ASP A 45 -3.79 2.62 -7.80
N GLN A 46 -3.71 1.84 -8.89
CA GLN A 46 -4.33 2.19 -10.17
C GLN A 46 -3.80 3.52 -10.76
N LEU A 47 -2.53 3.85 -10.54
CA LEU A 47 -1.87 5.05 -11.06
C LEU A 47 -1.26 4.81 -12.46
N ASN A 48 -1.88 5.38 -13.50
CA ASN A 48 -1.46 5.27 -14.89
C ASN A 48 -0.08 5.91 -15.10
N GLY A 49 0.92 5.09 -15.44
CA GLY A 49 2.31 5.52 -15.62
C GLY A 49 2.56 6.42 -16.82
N THR A 50 1.63 6.52 -17.78
CA THR A 50 1.77 7.45 -18.93
C THR A 50 1.66 8.93 -18.51
N PHE A 51 1.05 9.21 -17.34
CA PHE A 51 1.07 10.56 -16.76
C PHE A 51 2.35 10.88 -15.98
N PHE A 52 3.31 9.96 -15.99
CA PHE A 52 4.66 10.17 -15.48
C PHE A 52 5.68 10.15 -16.63
N PRO A 53 5.55 11.04 -17.64
CA PRO A 53 6.51 11.11 -18.74
C PRO A 53 7.92 11.39 -18.16
N GLU A 54 8.95 10.81 -18.78
CA GLU A 54 10.32 10.87 -18.25
C GLU A 54 10.43 10.36 -16.79
N GLY A 55 9.52 9.47 -16.37
CA GLY A 55 9.50 8.84 -15.05
C GLY A 55 9.18 9.77 -13.87
N GLY A 56 8.64 10.97 -14.11
CA GLY A 56 8.13 11.89 -13.08
C GLY A 56 6.79 12.51 -13.50
N PRO A 57 6.01 13.12 -12.60
CA PRO A 57 4.67 13.63 -12.93
C PRO A 57 4.70 14.61 -14.11
N ALA A 58 3.72 14.50 -15.01
CA ALA A 58 3.56 15.41 -16.14
C ALA A 58 3.44 16.86 -15.69
N GLU A 59 3.88 17.81 -16.53
CA GLU A 59 3.97 19.20 -16.10
C GLU A 59 2.61 19.83 -15.77
N TRP A 60 1.56 19.44 -16.49
CA TRP A 60 0.19 19.88 -16.27
C TRP A 60 -0.47 19.26 -15.01
N LEU A 61 0.09 18.20 -14.44
CA LEU A 61 -0.41 17.62 -13.20
C LEU A 61 0.03 18.47 -12.01
N HIS A 62 -0.93 18.82 -11.14
CA HIS A 62 -0.65 19.49 -9.89
C HIS A 62 -0.13 18.48 -8.86
N ALA A 63 1.17 18.21 -8.90
CA ALA A 63 1.84 17.28 -8.00
C ALA A 63 3.21 17.81 -7.54
N PRO A 64 3.27 18.98 -6.86
CA PRO A 64 4.54 19.62 -6.49
C PRO A 64 5.46 18.73 -5.63
N HIS A 65 4.92 17.91 -4.73
CA HIS A 65 5.74 17.08 -3.85
C HIS A 65 6.35 15.88 -4.57
N LEU A 66 5.60 15.24 -5.46
CA LEU A 66 6.07 14.17 -6.33
C LEU A 66 7.04 14.69 -7.38
N LYS A 67 6.83 15.90 -7.93
CA LYS A 67 7.81 16.56 -8.80
C LYS A 67 9.14 16.80 -8.07
N ALA A 68 9.10 17.32 -6.84
CA ALA A 68 10.29 17.48 -6.00
C ALA A 68 10.96 16.14 -5.64
N LEU A 69 10.16 15.08 -5.42
CA LEU A 69 10.69 13.72 -5.22
C LEU A 69 11.35 13.19 -6.50
N ALA A 70 10.80 13.49 -7.68
CA ALA A 70 11.33 13.08 -8.97
C ALA A 70 12.73 13.69 -9.22
N GLU A 71 12.92 14.98 -8.90
CA GLU A 71 14.19 15.70 -9.06
C GLU A 71 15.35 15.07 -8.25
N ARG A 72 15.04 14.41 -7.13
CA ARG A 72 16.04 13.75 -6.27
C ARG A 72 16.11 12.24 -6.45
N SER A 73 15.34 11.67 -7.37
CA SER A 73 15.23 10.23 -7.60
C SER A 73 15.90 9.83 -8.92
N VAL A 74 16.25 8.55 -9.01
CA VAL A 74 16.31 7.89 -10.31
C VAL A 74 14.88 7.61 -10.75
N ARG A 75 14.54 8.07 -11.95
CA ARG A 75 13.22 7.99 -12.57
C ARG A 75 13.25 6.93 -13.65
N PHE A 76 12.35 5.95 -13.57
CA PHE A 76 12.25 4.90 -14.57
C PHE A 76 11.03 5.21 -15.43
N SER A 77 11.24 5.65 -16.67
CA SER A 77 10.13 6.07 -17.54
C SER A 77 9.28 4.87 -17.96
N ASN A 78 9.89 3.71 -18.19
CA ASN A 78 9.24 2.51 -18.72
C ASN A 78 9.13 1.38 -17.69
N ALA A 79 8.49 1.67 -16.54
CA ALA A 79 8.22 0.66 -15.52
C ALA A 79 6.83 0.01 -15.72
N TYR A 80 6.77 -1.32 -15.62
CA TYR A 80 5.55 -2.09 -15.84
C TYR A 80 5.20 -2.99 -14.66
N THR A 81 3.90 -3.15 -14.42
CA THR A 81 3.39 -4.16 -13.49
C THR A 81 3.66 -5.58 -13.99
N ALA A 82 3.84 -6.54 -13.08
CA ALA A 82 3.83 -7.96 -13.45
C ALA A 82 2.43 -8.48 -13.81
N SER A 83 1.37 -7.85 -13.30
CA SER A 83 -0.01 -8.21 -13.63
C SER A 83 -0.94 -7.02 -13.46
N PRO A 84 -1.75 -6.66 -14.48
CA PRO A 84 -2.60 -5.47 -14.46
C PRO A 84 -3.87 -5.67 -13.60
N LEU A 85 -3.70 -6.06 -12.33
CA LEU A 85 -4.76 -6.24 -11.33
C LEU A 85 -4.21 -6.19 -9.90
N CYS A 86 -5.02 -5.71 -8.96
CA CYS A 86 -4.64 -5.45 -7.56
C CYS A 86 -3.85 -6.59 -6.88
N ALA A 87 -4.49 -7.72 -6.54
CA ALA A 87 -3.84 -8.77 -5.74
C ALA A 87 -2.68 -9.45 -6.48
N PRO A 88 -2.81 -9.84 -7.78
CA PRO A 88 -1.71 -10.41 -8.54
C PRO A 88 -0.51 -9.46 -8.69
N GLY A 89 -0.76 -8.18 -8.99
CA GLY A 89 0.28 -7.15 -9.10
C GLY A 89 1.01 -6.94 -7.77
N ARG A 90 0.28 -6.90 -6.66
CA ARG A 90 0.82 -6.69 -5.30
C ARG A 90 1.56 -7.91 -4.75
N ALA A 91 1.03 -9.12 -4.91
CA ALA A 91 1.74 -10.35 -4.54
C ALA A 91 3.05 -10.51 -5.33
N SER A 92 3.03 -10.15 -6.62
CA SER A 92 4.21 -10.15 -7.47
C SER A 92 5.23 -9.08 -7.02
N PHE A 93 4.79 -7.86 -6.73
CA PHE A 93 5.63 -6.80 -6.17
C PHE A 93 6.29 -7.21 -4.84
N MET A 94 5.51 -7.80 -3.92
CA MET A 94 5.98 -8.22 -2.61
C MET A 94 7.04 -9.32 -2.71
N SER A 95 6.84 -10.31 -3.59
CA SER A 95 7.68 -11.51 -3.71
C SER A 95 8.80 -11.40 -4.74
N GLY A 96 8.69 -10.47 -5.70
CA GLY A 96 9.56 -10.39 -6.86
C GLY A 96 9.29 -11.50 -7.88
N GLN A 97 8.16 -12.20 -7.81
CA GLN A 97 7.84 -13.37 -8.63
C GLN A 97 6.64 -13.11 -9.53
N LEU A 98 6.58 -13.73 -10.70
CA LEU A 98 5.40 -13.64 -11.57
C LEU A 98 4.17 -14.39 -11.00
N PRO A 99 2.93 -14.02 -11.37
CA PRO A 99 1.69 -14.69 -10.92
C PRO A 99 1.70 -16.22 -11.06
N LYS A 100 2.25 -16.75 -12.15
CA LYS A 100 2.42 -18.19 -12.40
C LYS A 100 3.22 -18.88 -11.30
N ARG A 101 4.19 -18.18 -10.71
CA ARG A 101 5.06 -18.67 -9.64
C ARG A 101 4.44 -18.45 -8.26
N THR A 102 3.85 -17.29 -8.00
CA THR A 102 3.17 -17.00 -6.72
C THR A 102 1.87 -17.77 -6.54
N ARG A 103 1.25 -18.22 -7.64
CA ARG A 103 -0.10 -18.80 -7.71
C ARG A 103 -1.24 -17.81 -7.39
N VAL A 104 -0.92 -16.52 -7.24
CA VAL A 104 -1.89 -15.44 -7.05
C VAL A 104 -2.29 -14.91 -8.42
N TYR A 105 -3.30 -15.56 -9.03
CA TYR A 105 -3.71 -15.29 -10.42
C TYR A 105 -4.76 -14.19 -10.54
N ASP A 106 -5.58 -14.02 -9.51
CA ASP A 106 -6.76 -13.16 -9.48
C ASP A 106 -6.97 -12.58 -8.06
N ASN A 107 -7.94 -11.68 -7.90
CA ASN A 107 -8.21 -10.97 -6.63
C ASN A 107 -8.79 -11.84 -5.50
N ALA A 108 -8.86 -13.16 -5.67
CA ALA A 108 -9.31 -14.09 -4.64
C ALA A 108 -8.37 -15.30 -4.51
N ALA A 109 -7.21 -15.27 -5.16
CA ALA A 109 -6.25 -16.36 -5.08
C ALA A 109 -5.42 -16.24 -3.80
N GLU A 110 -5.42 -17.30 -2.99
CA GLU A 110 -4.65 -17.35 -1.75
C GLU A 110 -3.17 -17.04 -1.99
N PHE A 111 -2.63 -16.07 -1.25
CA PHE A 111 -1.20 -15.85 -1.18
C PHE A 111 -0.63 -16.71 -0.05
N ALA A 112 0.25 -17.67 -0.39
CA ALA A 112 0.76 -18.61 0.59
C ALA A 112 1.81 -17.97 1.51
N SER A 113 1.73 -18.22 2.82
CA SER A 113 2.64 -17.66 3.83
C SER A 113 4.11 -18.08 3.69
N ASP A 114 4.38 -19.17 2.99
CA ASP A 114 5.74 -19.69 2.80
C ASP A 114 6.48 -19.05 1.61
N ILE A 115 5.82 -18.15 0.87
CA ILE A 115 6.44 -17.36 -0.19
C ILE A 115 7.23 -16.19 0.41
N PRO A 116 8.56 -16.14 0.23
CA PRO A 116 9.36 -15.01 0.72
C PRO A 116 8.97 -13.70 0.03
N THR A 117 9.07 -12.61 0.78
CA THR A 117 8.79 -11.24 0.31
C THR A 117 9.96 -10.33 0.64
N TYR A 118 10.01 -9.11 0.08
CA TYR A 118 11.00 -8.11 0.52
C TYR A 118 10.94 -7.86 2.03
N ALA A 119 9.75 -7.93 2.64
CA ALA A 119 9.59 -7.77 4.09
C ALA A 119 10.33 -8.88 4.85
N HIS A 120 10.24 -10.14 4.41
CA HIS A 120 11.01 -11.24 4.98
C HIS A 120 12.52 -11.04 4.82
N HIS A 121 12.98 -10.66 3.63
CA HIS A 121 14.41 -10.45 3.34
C HIS A 121 14.99 -9.32 4.20
N LEU A 122 14.30 -8.17 4.28
CA LEU A 122 14.71 -7.03 5.11
C LEU A 122 14.63 -7.36 6.61
N ARG A 123 13.56 -8.01 7.06
CA ARG A 123 13.42 -8.41 8.47
C ARG A 123 14.51 -9.37 8.90
N ARG A 124 14.84 -10.35 8.04
CA ARG A 124 15.98 -11.26 8.25
C ARG A 124 17.32 -10.52 8.27
N ALA A 125 17.43 -9.39 7.57
CA ALA A 125 18.58 -8.48 7.60
C ALA A 125 18.67 -7.60 8.86
N GLY A 126 17.66 -7.66 9.75
CA GLY A 126 17.61 -6.85 10.97
C GLY A 126 16.81 -5.56 10.85
N TYR A 127 15.96 -5.40 9.82
CA TYR A 127 15.03 -4.28 9.75
C TYR A 127 13.80 -4.51 10.65
N TYR A 128 13.26 -3.42 11.19
CA TYR A 128 11.83 -3.35 11.52
C TYR A 128 11.05 -3.10 10.22
N VAL A 129 10.02 -3.88 9.95
CA VAL A 129 9.26 -3.79 8.69
C VAL A 129 7.77 -3.58 9.00
N ALA A 130 7.17 -2.52 8.47
CA ALA A 130 5.76 -2.20 8.75
C ALA A 130 5.00 -1.78 7.50
N LEU A 131 3.68 -2.02 7.51
CA LEU A 131 2.73 -1.64 6.46
C LEU A 131 1.63 -0.73 7.03
N SER A 132 1.43 0.44 6.43
CA SER A 132 0.21 1.25 6.56
C SER A 132 -0.53 1.18 5.22
N GLY A 133 -1.78 0.71 5.23
CA GLY A 133 -2.63 0.67 4.05
C GLY A 133 -2.73 -0.67 3.34
N LYS A 134 -3.04 -0.58 2.06
CA LYS A 134 -3.53 -1.68 1.22
C LYS A 134 -2.40 -2.60 0.80
N MET A 135 -2.66 -3.90 0.75
CA MET A 135 -1.83 -4.84 0.01
C MET A 135 -2.63 -5.96 -0.68
N HIS A 136 -3.94 -6.03 -0.40
CA HIS A 136 -4.87 -6.99 -0.97
C HIS A 136 -4.41 -8.44 -0.80
N PHE A 137 -3.91 -8.77 0.39
CA PHE A 137 -3.57 -10.15 0.73
C PHE A 137 -4.84 -10.98 0.87
N VAL A 138 -4.94 -12.03 0.07
CA VAL A 138 -6.02 -13.01 0.17
C VAL A 138 -5.50 -14.24 0.90
N GLY A 139 -6.26 -14.68 1.90
CA GLY A 139 -5.90 -15.77 2.80
C GLY A 139 -5.76 -15.30 4.25
N PRO A 140 -5.51 -16.25 5.17
CA PRO A 140 -5.47 -15.98 6.61
C PRO A 140 -4.22 -15.19 7.06
N ASP A 141 -3.14 -15.18 6.26
CA ASP A 141 -1.95 -14.39 6.56
C ASP A 141 -2.10 -13.00 5.96
N GLN A 142 -2.15 -12.00 6.84
CA GLN A 142 -2.29 -10.61 6.46
C GLN A 142 -1.01 -9.79 6.69
N LEU A 143 0.10 -10.46 6.97
CA LEU A 143 1.38 -9.85 7.28
C LEU A 143 2.45 -10.20 6.25
N HIS A 144 2.52 -11.44 5.76
CA HIS A 144 3.48 -11.87 4.72
C HIS A 144 4.91 -11.34 4.94
N GLY A 145 5.37 -11.40 6.19
CA GLY A 145 6.71 -10.98 6.61
C GLY A 145 6.76 -9.62 7.32
N PHE A 146 5.75 -8.76 7.15
CA PHE A 146 5.62 -7.53 7.94
C PHE A 146 5.59 -7.86 9.43
N GLU A 147 6.30 -7.05 10.22
CA GLU A 147 6.34 -7.18 11.67
C GLU A 147 5.15 -6.49 12.33
N GLU A 148 4.69 -5.40 11.71
CA GLU A 148 3.51 -4.66 12.14
C GLU A 148 2.71 -4.21 10.91
N ARG A 149 1.39 -4.29 10.98
CA ARG A 149 0.48 -3.69 10.01
C ARG A 149 -0.43 -2.72 10.77
N LEU A 150 -0.58 -1.50 10.25
CA LEU A 150 -1.17 -0.38 10.99
C LEU A 150 -2.67 -0.24 10.75
N THR A 151 -3.14 -0.65 9.57
CA THR A 151 -4.55 -0.61 9.15
C THR A 151 -5.04 -2.01 8.82
N THR A 152 -6.36 -2.21 8.78
CA THR A 152 -6.93 -3.32 8.00
C THR A 152 -6.66 -3.09 6.49
N ASP A 153 -6.97 -4.09 5.66
CA ASP A 153 -7.11 -3.85 4.22
C ASP A 153 -8.46 -3.22 3.90
N ILE A 154 -8.53 -2.44 2.82
CA ILE A 154 -9.80 -1.90 2.30
C ILE A 154 -10.58 -2.97 1.53
N TYR A 155 -9.89 -4.00 1.01
CA TYR A 155 -10.47 -5.07 0.23
C TYR A 155 -10.52 -6.42 0.94
N PRO A 156 -11.45 -7.31 0.52
CA PRO A 156 -11.67 -8.58 1.19
C PRO A 156 -10.43 -9.47 1.21
N ALA A 157 -10.22 -10.17 2.32
CA ALA A 157 -9.16 -11.16 2.45
C ALA A 157 -9.60 -12.59 2.06
N ASP A 158 -10.85 -12.79 1.65
CA ASP A 158 -11.43 -14.11 1.39
C ASP A 158 -11.49 -14.48 -0.11
N PHE A 159 -12.01 -15.67 -0.41
CA PHE A 159 -12.05 -16.21 -1.77
C PHE A 159 -13.25 -15.74 -2.61
N GLY A 160 -13.96 -14.68 -2.21
CA GLY A 160 -15.22 -14.26 -2.81
C GLY A 160 -15.13 -13.82 -4.26
N TRP A 161 -14.04 -13.16 -4.66
CA TRP A 161 -13.84 -12.64 -6.02
C TRP A 161 -13.19 -13.64 -6.98
N THR A 162 -13.46 -14.93 -6.79
CA THR A 162 -12.88 -16.01 -7.62
C THR A 162 -13.56 -16.06 -9.00
N PRO A 163 -12.84 -15.85 -10.12
CA PRO A 163 -13.37 -16.06 -11.47
C PRO A 163 -13.70 -17.53 -11.74
N ASP A 164 -14.41 -17.82 -12.84
CA ASP A 164 -14.71 -19.20 -13.26
C ASP A 164 -14.53 -19.37 -14.78
N TYR A 165 -13.39 -19.92 -15.20
CA TYR A 165 -13.17 -20.20 -16.62
C TYR A 165 -14.06 -21.32 -17.19
N ARG A 166 -14.88 -22.00 -16.38
CA ARG A 166 -15.93 -22.91 -16.88
C ARG A 166 -17.17 -22.14 -17.33
N LYS A 167 -17.27 -20.86 -16.96
CA LYS A 167 -18.35 -19.94 -17.29
C LYS A 167 -17.78 -18.62 -17.84
N PRO A 168 -17.06 -18.69 -18.98
CA PRO A 168 -16.23 -17.59 -19.48
C PRO A 168 -16.96 -16.26 -19.67
N ASP A 169 -18.24 -16.31 -20.06
CA ASP A 169 -19.04 -15.12 -20.34
C ASP A 169 -19.90 -14.64 -19.15
N GLU A 170 -19.81 -15.30 -17.98
CA GLU A 170 -20.56 -14.90 -16.77
C GLU A 170 -19.84 -13.78 -16.02
N ARG A 171 -20.50 -12.64 -15.84
CA ARG A 171 -20.06 -11.57 -14.93
C ARG A 171 -20.75 -11.66 -13.57
N ILE A 172 -20.05 -11.25 -12.51
CA ILE A 172 -20.60 -11.25 -11.13
C ILE A 172 -20.79 -9.81 -10.67
N ASP A 173 -22.02 -9.31 -10.80
CA ASP A 173 -22.34 -7.87 -10.70
C ASP A 173 -21.96 -7.20 -9.36
N TRP A 174 -21.99 -7.94 -8.25
CA TRP A 174 -21.74 -7.36 -6.93
C TRP A 174 -20.26 -7.00 -6.65
N TRP A 175 -19.32 -7.42 -7.50
CA TRP A 175 -17.90 -7.06 -7.36
C TRP A 175 -17.15 -6.80 -8.67
N TYR A 176 -17.64 -7.29 -9.81
CA TYR A 176 -17.05 -6.91 -11.09
C TYR A 176 -17.14 -5.40 -11.23
N HIS A 177 -16.06 -4.81 -11.72
CA HIS A 177 -16.10 -3.43 -12.19
C HIS A 177 -17.23 -3.27 -13.21
N ASN A 178 -17.89 -2.11 -13.16
CA ASN A 178 -18.83 -1.69 -14.19
C ASN A 178 -18.67 -0.18 -14.41
N LEU A 179 -19.27 0.35 -15.48
CA LEU A 179 -19.08 1.76 -15.84
C LEU A 179 -19.85 2.75 -14.95
N CYS A 180 -20.47 2.30 -13.85
CA CYS A 180 -21.08 3.18 -12.85
C CYS A 180 -20.06 4.14 -12.21
N SER A 181 -18.80 3.69 -12.03
CA SER A 181 -17.71 4.56 -11.57
C SER A 181 -17.49 5.76 -12.49
N VAL A 182 -17.77 5.61 -13.79
CA VAL A 182 -17.62 6.66 -14.80
C VAL A 182 -18.81 7.62 -14.78
N THR A 183 -20.04 7.08 -14.78
CA THR A 183 -21.26 7.93 -14.80
C THR A 183 -21.48 8.69 -13.49
N ASN A 184 -20.99 8.16 -12.37
CA ASN A 184 -21.14 8.78 -11.05
C ASN A 184 -19.91 9.58 -10.60
N ALA A 185 -18.93 9.80 -11.49
CA ALA A 185 -17.73 10.54 -11.16
C ALA A 185 -18.01 11.99 -10.73
N GLY A 186 -17.27 12.53 -9.77
CA GLY A 186 -17.48 13.90 -9.33
C GLY A 186 -16.78 14.27 -8.04
N THR A 187 -17.47 15.02 -7.18
CA THR A 187 -16.91 15.54 -5.94
C THR A 187 -17.57 14.94 -4.70
N GLY A 188 -16.78 14.69 -3.66
CA GLY A 188 -17.25 14.27 -2.34
C GLY A 188 -16.22 14.58 -1.27
N GLU A 189 -16.66 15.10 -0.12
CA GLU A 189 -15.77 15.41 1.01
C GLU A 189 -15.19 14.14 1.67
N ILE A 190 -15.96 13.06 1.61
CA ILE A 190 -15.59 11.74 2.14
C ILE A 190 -16.12 10.65 1.23
N THR A 191 -15.37 9.56 1.13
CA THR A 191 -15.71 8.31 0.46
C THR A 191 -15.09 7.17 1.27
N ASN A 192 -15.44 5.91 0.97
CA ASN A 192 -14.77 4.75 1.56
C ASN A 192 -13.24 4.83 1.39
N GLN A 193 -12.77 5.26 0.21
CA GLN A 193 -11.36 5.39 -0.09
C GLN A 193 -10.70 6.60 0.58
N LEU A 194 -11.40 7.74 0.68
CA LEU A 194 -10.86 8.94 1.36
C LEU A 194 -10.77 8.72 2.86
N GLU A 195 -11.73 8.02 3.48
CA GLU A 195 -11.65 7.60 4.88
C GLU A 195 -10.43 6.71 5.11
N TYR A 196 -10.24 5.72 4.25
CA TYR A 196 -9.12 4.79 4.33
C TYR A 196 -7.76 5.51 4.17
N ASP A 197 -7.57 6.30 3.12
CA ASP A 197 -6.28 6.93 2.86
C ASP A 197 -5.90 8.02 3.87
N GLU A 198 -6.88 8.70 4.46
CA GLU A 198 -6.65 9.60 5.60
C GLU A 198 -6.13 8.83 6.82
N GLU A 199 -6.72 7.67 7.14
CA GLU A 199 -6.23 6.80 8.21
C GLU A 199 -4.82 6.26 7.90
N VAL A 200 -4.57 5.84 6.66
CA VAL A 200 -3.26 5.37 6.18
C VAL A 200 -2.18 6.43 6.36
N ALA A 201 -2.44 7.66 5.90
CA ALA A 201 -1.51 8.78 6.01
C ALA A 201 -1.25 9.15 7.47
N PHE A 202 -2.31 9.25 8.27
CA PHE A 202 -2.21 9.59 9.69
C PHE A 202 -1.38 8.55 10.46
N LEU A 203 -1.65 7.25 10.29
CA LEU A 203 -0.94 6.19 10.99
C LEU A 203 0.50 6.03 10.52
N ALA A 204 0.77 6.23 9.22
CA ALA A 204 2.14 6.28 8.70
C ALA A 204 2.93 7.44 9.32
N THR A 205 2.35 8.64 9.34
CA THR A 205 2.94 9.82 9.99
C THR A 205 3.19 9.59 11.47
N GLN A 206 2.21 9.04 12.19
CA GLN A 206 2.35 8.66 13.59
C GLN A 206 3.49 7.66 13.78
N LYS A 207 3.63 6.66 12.89
CA LYS A 207 4.68 5.66 12.98
C LYS A 207 6.07 6.27 12.72
N LEU A 208 6.21 7.18 11.76
CA LEU A 208 7.45 7.92 11.54
C LEU A 208 7.86 8.73 12.78
N TYR A 209 6.92 9.37 13.47
CA TYR A 209 7.19 10.02 14.76
C TYR A 209 7.57 9.05 15.88
N GLN A 210 7.05 7.82 15.88
CA GLN A 210 7.47 6.79 16.84
C GLN A 210 8.91 6.33 16.54
N LEU A 211 9.23 6.11 15.26
CA LEU A 211 10.53 5.63 14.78
C LEU A 211 11.67 6.65 14.94
N CYS A 212 11.35 7.94 15.13
CA CYS A 212 12.35 8.97 15.37
C CYS A 212 12.77 9.09 16.85
N ARG A 213 12.01 8.49 17.79
CA ARG A 213 12.32 8.51 19.23
C ARG A 213 13.61 7.74 19.50
N LYS A 214 14.40 8.22 20.47
CA LYS A 214 15.66 7.56 20.85
C LYS A 214 15.36 6.27 21.62
N THR A 215 15.83 5.14 21.11
CA THR A 215 15.83 3.86 21.82
C THR A 215 17.27 3.35 22.00
N THR A 216 17.50 2.50 22.99
CA THR A 216 18.81 1.88 23.26
C THR A 216 19.23 0.88 22.18
N GLU A 217 18.27 0.35 21.41
CA GLU A 217 18.48 -0.58 20.30
C GLU A 217 17.64 -0.13 19.09
N ARG A 218 18.25 0.64 18.19
CA ARG A 218 17.58 1.11 16.97
C ARG A 218 17.91 0.17 15.81
N ARG A 219 16.91 -0.58 15.34
CA ARG A 219 16.96 -1.24 14.02
C ARG A 219 16.68 -0.19 12.92
N PRO A 220 17.30 -0.30 11.73
CA PRO A 220 16.79 0.43 10.57
C PRO A 220 15.35 -0.02 10.30
N TRP A 221 14.55 0.85 9.68
CA TRP A 221 13.15 0.54 9.42
C TRP A 221 12.82 0.58 7.92
N CYS A 222 11.87 -0.25 7.52
CA CYS A 222 11.18 -0.17 6.24
C CYS A 222 9.70 0.04 6.50
N LEU A 223 9.16 1.19 6.11
CA LEU A 223 7.74 1.50 6.19
C LEU A 223 7.17 1.51 4.78
N THR A 224 6.19 0.65 4.52
CA THR A 224 5.38 0.70 3.30
C THR A 224 4.09 1.46 3.60
N VAL A 225 3.84 2.54 2.86
CA VAL A 225 2.61 3.34 2.92
C VAL A 225 1.90 3.16 1.59
N SER A 226 0.84 2.36 1.58
CA SER A 226 0.11 2.01 0.36
C SER A 226 -1.29 2.57 0.39
N PHE A 227 -1.49 3.63 -0.37
CA PHE A 227 -2.78 4.26 -0.58
C PHE A 227 -3.66 3.45 -1.54
N THR A 228 -4.96 3.71 -1.51
CA THR A 228 -5.94 3.17 -2.46
C THR A 228 -6.23 4.12 -3.61
N HIS A 229 -6.02 5.43 -3.47
CA HIS A 229 -6.16 6.34 -4.61
C HIS A 229 -4.96 6.27 -5.57
N PRO A 230 -5.15 6.63 -6.86
CA PRO A 230 -6.39 7.13 -7.48
C PRO A 230 -7.36 6.08 -8.04
N HIS A 231 -7.36 4.83 -7.53
CA HIS A 231 -8.36 3.82 -7.89
C HIS A 231 -9.79 4.38 -7.80
N ASP A 232 -10.69 3.89 -8.67
CA ASP A 232 -12.09 4.30 -8.69
C ASP A 232 -12.88 3.77 -7.46
N PRO A 233 -14.01 4.38 -7.05
CA PRO A 233 -14.81 5.39 -7.74
C PRO A 233 -14.10 6.73 -7.97
N TYR A 234 -14.32 7.35 -9.13
CA TYR A 234 -13.71 8.63 -9.49
C TYR A 234 -14.41 9.80 -8.78
N VAL A 235 -14.18 9.90 -7.47
CA VAL A 235 -14.70 10.95 -6.60
C VAL A 235 -13.55 11.58 -5.83
N THR A 236 -13.39 12.90 -5.92
CA THR A 236 -12.34 13.65 -5.23
C THR A 236 -12.91 14.80 -4.39
N ARG A 237 -12.13 15.40 -3.49
CA ARG A 237 -12.63 16.55 -2.72
C ARG A 237 -12.69 17.82 -3.58
N PRO A 238 -13.61 18.76 -3.30
CA PRO A 238 -13.73 20.00 -4.07
C PRO A 238 -12.42 20.79 -4.24
N PRO A 239 -11.54 20.95 -3.22
CA PRO A 239 -10.28 21.67 -3.41
C PRO A 239 -9.37 21.04 -4.49
N PHE A 240 -9.29 19.71 -4.54
CA PHE A 240 -8.49 19.01 -5.55
C PHE A 240 -9.18 18.96 -6.91
N TRP A 241 -10.51 18.86 -6.94
CA TRP A 241 -11.30 19.00 -8.16
C TRP A 241 -11.09 20.34 -8.84
N ASP A 242 -11.04 21.42 -8.07
CA ASP A 242 -10.94 22.80 -8.56
C ASP A 242 -9.56 23.12 -9.17
N LEU A 243 -8.51 22.37 -8.80
CA LEU A 243 -7.18 22.47 -9.44
C LEU A 243 -7.21 22.16 -10.93
N TYR A 244 -8.19 21.38 -11.39
CA TYR A 244 -8.30 20.88 -12.77
C TYR A 244 -9.50 21.45 -13.53
N LYS A 245 -10.02 22.61 -13.12
CA LYS A 245 -11.17 23.26 -13.78
C LYS A 245 -10.94 23.58 -15.26
N ASP A 246 -9.70 23.95 -15.61
CA ASP A 246 -9.29 24.36 -16.95
C ASP A 246 -8.32 23.33 -17.58
N CYS A 247 -8.40 22.06 -17.15
CA CYS A 247 -7.50 21.01 -17.63
C CYS A 247 -7.81 20.62 -19.08
N GLU A 248 -6.81 20.68 -19.96
CA GLU A 248 -6.94 20.31 -21.37
C GLU A 248 -6.85 18.78 -21.62
N HIS A 249 -6.44 18.01 -20.60
CA HIS A 249 -6.18 16.57 -20.70
C HIS A 249 -7.36 15.69 -20.23
N LEU A 250 -8.56 16.27 -20.14
CA LEU A 250 -9.78 15.62 -19.66
C LEU A 250 -10.41 14.66 -20.68
N LEU A 251 -9.91 14.61 -21.91
CA LEU A 251 -10.28 13.61 -22.90
C LEU A 251 -9.10 12.68 -23.17
N PRO A 252 -9.34 11.41 -23.52
CA PRO A 252 -8.28 10.49 -23.90
C PRO A 252 -7.68 10.88 -25.26
N SER A 253 -6.40 10.57 -25.47
CA SER A 253 -5.71 10.81 -26.74
C SER A 253 -6.21 9.90 -27.85
N VAL A 254 -6.57 8.65 -27.52
CA VAL A 254 -7.24 7.72 -28.43
C VAL A 254 -8.71 7.67 -28.10
N GLU A 255 -9.54 8.03 -29.07
CA GLU A 255 -11.00 7.99 -28.95
C GLU A 255 -11.53 6.57 -28.73
N SER A 256 -12.81 6.47 -28.35
CA SER A 256 -13.46 5.18 -28.16
C SER A 256 -13.50 4.38 -29.45
N ILE A 257 -12.96 3.15 -29.42
CA ILE A 257 -13.03 2.23 -30.55
C ILE A 257 -14.38 1.49 -30.50
N PRO A 258 -15.15 1.44 -31.60
CA PRO A 258 -16.42 0.71 -31.63
C PRO A 258 -16.24 -0.76 -31.27
N PHE A 259 -17.18 -1.35 -30.52
CA PHE A 259 -17.10 -2.73 -30.03
C PHE A 259 -16.67 -3.73 -31.11
N ALA A 260 -17.27 -3.69 -32.30
CA ALA A 260 -16.97 -4.61 -33.41
C ALA A 260 -15.58 -4.43 -34.07
N GLN A 261 -14.82 -3.42 -33.65
CA GLN A 261 -13.46 -3.13 -34.12
C GLN A 261 -12.41 -3.34 -33.01
N GLN A 262 -12.85 -3.67 -31.80
CA GLN A 262 -11.96 -3.97 -30.69
C GLN A 262 -11.22 -5.29 -30.94
N ASP A 263 -10.06 -5.45 -30.31
CA ASP A 263 -9.47 -6.77 -30.21
C ASP A 263 -10.32 -7.68 -29.29
N PRO A 264 -10.25 -9.01 -29.43
CA PRO A 264 -11.12 -9.92 -28.67
C PRO A 264 -10.99 -9.81 -27.15
N HIS A 265 -9.82 -9.40 -26.63
CA HIS A 265 -9.66 -9.21 -25.19
C HIS A 265 -10.37 -7.94 -24.73
N SER A 266 -10.20 -6.85 -25.46
CA SER A 266 -10.93 -5.59 -25.23
C SER A 266 -12.45 -5.79 -25.28
N GLU A 267 -12.98 -6.61 -26.20
CA GLU A 267 -14.40 -6.98 -26.21
C GLU A 267 -14.85 -7.66 -24.91
N ARG A 268 -14.05 -8.62 -24.40
CA ARG A 268 -14.33 -9.28 -23.11
C ARG A 268 -14.29 -8.31 -21.94
N LEU A 269 -13.35 -7.37 -21.92
CA LEU A 269 -13.27 -6.35 -20.88
C LEU A 269 -14.48 -5.41 -20.88
N LEU A 270 -14.92 -4.97 -22.06
CA LEU A 270 -16.14 -4.17 -22.21
C LEU A 270 -17.37 -4.93 -21.68
N ASN A 271 -17.52 -6.20 -22.05
CA ASN A 271 -18.58 -7.08 -21.54
C ASN A 271 -18.51 -7.26 -20.02
N ALA A 272 -17.31 -7.49 -19.46
CA ALA A 272 -17.10 -7.60 -18.02
C ALA A 272 -17.51 -6.32 -17.27
N CYS A 273 -17.27 -5.16 -17.89
CA CYS A 273 -17.65 -3.83 -17.39
C CYS A 273 -19.12 -3.45 -17.65
N ASP A 274 -19.94 -4.37 -18.16
CA ASP A 274 -21.37 -4.18 -18.39
C ASP A 274 -21.69 -3.02 -19.36
N TYR A 275 -20.83 -2.77 -20.35
CA TYR A 275 -20.87 -1.55 -21.17
C TYR A 275 -22.23 -1.26 -21.83
N GLN A 276 -23.03 -2.29 -22.14
CA GLN A 276 -24.32 -2.15 -22.82
C GLN A 276 -25.39 -1.45 -21.95
N ASN A 277 -25.24 -1.48 -20.63
CA ASN A 277 -26.18 -0.88 -19.70
C ASN A 277 -25.84 0.58 -19.35
N PHE A 278 -24.76 1.14 -19.91
CA PHE A 278 -24.30 2.49 -19.65
C PHE A 278 -24.15 3.28 -20.94
N ASN A 279 -24.68 4.50 -20.96
CA ASN A 279 -24.44 5.45 -22.03
C ASN A 279 -23.39 6.47 -21.55
N ILE A 280 -22.12 6.20 -21.85
CA ILE A 280 -21.01 7.06 -21.43
C ILE A 280 -20.92 8.28 -22.34
N THR A 281 -21.14 9.45 -21.75
CA THR A 281 -21.02 10.73 -22.44
C THR A 281 -19.61 11.30 -22.33
N GLN A 282 -19.30 12.28 -23.17
CA GLN A 282 -18.04 13.02 -23.08
C GLN A 282 -17.89 13.74 -21.72
N ASP A 283 -18.98 14.23 -21.13
CA ASP A 283 -18.95 14.85 -19.80
C ASP A 283 -18.58 13.83 -18.71
N ASP A 284 -19.11 12.60 -18.79
CA ASP A 284 -18.76 11.54 -17.84
C ASP A 284 -17.26 11.19 -17.92
N ILE A 285 -16.70 11.13 -19.13
CA ILE A 285 -15.26 10.92 -19.36
C ILE A 285 -14.45 12.05 -18.70
N MET A 286 -14.83 13.30 -18.97
CA MET A 286 -14.14 14.47 -18.45
C MET A 286 -14.20 14.55 -16.92
N ARG A 287 -15.37 14.29 -16.32
CA ARG A 287 -15.55 14.26 -14.86
C ARG A 287 -14.74 13.16 -14.20
N SER A 288 -14.72 11.97 -14.80
CA SER A 288 -13.95 10.83 -14.30
C SER A 288 -12.46 11.13 -14.28
N ARG A 289 -11.91 11.61 -15.40
CA ARG A 289 -10.49 11.99 -15.50
C ARG A 289 -10.16 13.17 -14.59
N ARG A 290 -11.05 14.14 -14.45
CA ARG A 290 -10.87 15.27 -13.53
C ARG A 290 -10.78 14.83 -12.07
N ALA A 291 -11.69 13.97 -11.62
CA ALA A 291 -11.64 13.42 -10.27
C ALA A 291 -10.40 12.55 -10.06
N TYR A 292 -10.02 11.75 -11.06
CA TYR A 292 -8.79 10.96 -11.03
C TYR A 292 -7.54 11.83 -10.84
N PHE A 293 -7.38 12.91 -11.62
CA PHE A 293 -6.28 13.86 -11.46
C PHE A 293 -6.33 14.59 -10.11
N GLY A 294 -7.52 14.97 -9.64
CA GLY A 294 -7.72 15.49 -8.30
C GLY A 294 -7.22 14.54 -7.21
N ASN A 295 -7.50 13.24 -7.36
CA ASN A 295 -7.03 12.22 -6.43
C ASN A 295 -5.52 11.96 -6.51
N ILE A 296 -4.87 12.21 -7.66
CA ILE A 296 -3.40 12.26 -7.73
C ILE A 296 -2.87 13.43 -6.88
N SER A 297 -3.48 14.62 -6.96
CA SER A 297 -3.09 15.77 -6.14
C SER A 297 -3.36 15.54 -4.64
N PHE A 298 -4.42 14.81 -4.29
CA PHE A 298 -4.65 14.37 -2.91
C PHE A 298 -3.50 13.47 -2.40
N ILE A 299 -3.08 12.49 -3.20
CA ILE A 299 -1.93 11.64 -2.85
C ILE A 299 -0.64 12.47 -2.77
N ASP A 300 -0.43 13.42 -3.67
CA ASP A 300 0.73 14.33 -3.62
C ASP A 300 0.81 15.11 -2.30
N GLU A 301 -0.31 15.61 -1.80
CA GLU A 301 -0.38 16.29 -0.50
C GLU A 301 0.03 15.35 0.65
N ARG A 302 -0.48 14.10 0.64
CA ARG A 302 -0.08 13.07 1.62
C ARG A 302 1.40 12.70 1.51
N VAL A 303 1.96 12.65 0.31
CA VAL A 303 3.41 12.49 0.11
C VAL A 303 4.15 13.66 0.74
N GLY A 304 3.71 14.89 0.50
CA GLY A 304 4.26 16.10 1.13
C GLY A 304 4.33 15.99 2.66
N GLU A 305 3.27 15.51 3.30
CA GLU A 305 3.22 15.29 4.75
C GLU A 305 4.26 14.27 5.23
N LEU A 306 4.37 13.12 4.58
CA LEU A 306 5.37 12.10 4.92
C LEU A 306 6.79 12.64 4.78
N MET A 307 7.06 13.36 3.68
CA MET A 307 8.35 13.97 3.40
C MET A 307 8.72 15.03 4.44
N ASP A 308 7.78 15.90 4.80
CA ASP A 308 7.97 16.92 5.84
C ASP A 308 8.23 16.29 7.23
N VAL A 309 7.58 15.17 7.56
CA VAL A 309 7.89 14.43 8.79
C VAL A 309 9.33 13.93 8.77
N LEU A 310 9.80 13.34 7.67
CA LEU A 310 11.19 12.89 7.53
C LEU A 310 12.18 14.06 7.65
N GLU A 311 11.87 15.23 7.08
CA GLU A 311 12.70 16.43 7.21
C GLU A 311 12.77 16.93 8.66
N ARG A 312 11.62 17.17 9.29
CA ARG A 312 11.53 17.69 10.67
C ARG A 312 12.14 16.74 11.69
N THR A 313 12.06 15.44 11.45
CA THR A 313 12.67 14.41 12.32
C THR A 313 14.12 14.10 11.97
N ARG A 314 14.70 14.75 10.94
CA ARG A 314 16.08 14.56 10.45
C ARG A 314 16.38 13.11 10.04
N MET A 315 15.37 12.40 9.51
CA MET A 315 15.53 11.04 8.99
C MET A 315 15.67 11.01 7.46
N LEU A 316 15.32 12.10 6.77
CA LEU A 316 15.29 12.15 5.30
C LEU A 316 16.61 11.77 4.65
N ASP A 317 17.74 12.31 5.14
CA ASP A 317 19.06 12.06 4.55
C ASP A 317 19.52 10.60 4.74
N ASP A 318 18.94 9.89 5.71
CA ASP A 318 19.25 8.48 5.99
C ASP A 318 18.17 7.53 5.43
N THR A 319 17.30 7.99 4.53
CA THR A 319 16.15 7.21 4.04
C THR A 319 16.16 7.06 2.52
N ILE A 320 16.11 5.81 2.04
CA ILE A 320 15.76 5.44 0.66
C ILE A 320 14.26 5.63 0.48
N ILE A 321 13.84 6.27 -0.59
CA ILE A 321 12.41 6.46 -0.89
C ILE A 321 12.08 5.83 -2.24
N VAL A 322 11.10 4.93 -2.24
CA VAL A 322 10.54 4.32 -3.44
C VAL A 322 9.13 4.87 -3.63
N PHE A 323 8.80 5.37 -4.81
CA PHE A 323 7.42 5.68 -5.22
C PHE A 323 7.02 4.76 -6.36
N CYS A 324 5.89 4.06 -6.24
CA CYS A 324 5.39 3.14 -7.26
C CYS A 324 3.85 3.01 -7.27
N SER A 325 3.33 2.18 -8.18
CA SER A 325 1.95 1.72 -8.24
C SER A 325 1.88 0.22 -8.53
N ASP A 326 0.77 -0.45 -8.22
CA ASP A 326 0.54 -1.85 -8.56
C ASP A 326 0.21 -2.05 -10.04
N HIS A 327 -0.67 -1.20 -10.58
CA HIS A 327 -1.03 -1.15 -12.00
C HIS A 327 -1.51 0.27 -12.36
N GLY A 328 -1.86 0.48 -13.63
CA GLY A 328 -2.41 1.72 -14.17
C GLY A 328 -3.94 1.69 -14.33
N ASP A 329 -4.45 2.65 -15.12
CA ASP A 329 -5.85 2.81 -15.50
C ASP A 329 -5.98 3.32 -16.95
N MET A 330 -6.81 2.69 -17.77
CA MET A 330 -7.08 3.08 -19.16
C MET A 330 -7.79 4.43 -19.30
N LEU A 331 -8.59 4.84 -18.31
CA LEU A 331 -9.21 6.17 -18.23
C LEU A 331 -9.92 6.65 -19.51
N GLY A 332 -10.66 5.74 -20.14
CA GLY A 332 -11.44 6.00 -21.36
C GLY A 332 -10.64 5.91 -22.66
N GLU A 333 -9.31 5.74 -22.61
CA GLU A 333 -8.50 5.53 -23.81
C GLU A 333 -8.94 4.25 -24.52
N ARG A 334 -9.16 4.33 -25.85
CA ARG A 334 -9.74 3.24 -26.66
C ARG A 334 -11.18 2.86 -26.28
N GLY A 335 -11.82 3.62 -25.39
CA GLY A 335 -13.12 3.29 -24.78
C GLY A 335 -13.03 2.32 -23.60
N LEU A 336 -11.82 1.93 -23.20
CA LEU A 336 -11.58 1.04 -22.06
C LEU A 336 -11.39 1.85 -20.77
N TRP A 337 -11.75 1.25 -19.64
CA TRP A 337 -11.59 1.81 -18.30
C TRP A 337 -10.93 0.79 -17.39
N PHE A 338 -10.36 1.28 -16.28
CA PHE A 338 -9.71 0.44 -15.28
C PHE A 338 -8.45 -0.24 -15.84
N LYS A 339 -8.23 -1.51 -15.54
CA LYS A 339 -6.97 -2.23 -15.79
C LYS A 339 -7.20 -3.48 -16.64
N MET A 340 -6.68 -4.63 -16.25
CA MET A 340 -6.95 -5.93 -16.85
C MET A 340 -6.44 -6.13 -18.29
N SER A 341 -5.66 -5.18 -18.83
CA SER A 341 -5.04 -5.27 -20.16
C SER A 341 -3.54 -4.93 -20.12
N PHE A 342 -2.81 -5.31 -21.18
CA PHE A 342 -1.37 -5.00 -21.32
C PHE A 342 -1.08 -3.68 -22.07
N PHE A 343 -2.12 -2.90 -22.40
CA PHE A 343 -1.94 -1.57 -22.97
C PHE A 343 -1.23 -0.63 -21.99
N GLU A 344 -0.53 0.38 -22.50
CA GLU A 344 0.32 1.30 -21.73
C GLU A 344 -0.43 1.89 -20.53
N GLY A 345 -1.67 2.38 -20.74
CA GLY A 345 -2.46 3.00 -19.67
C GLY A 345 -2.75 2.09 -18.48
N SER A 346 -2.89 0.78 -18.71
CA SER A 346 -3.19 -0.24 -17.70
C SER A 346 -1.94 -0.90 -17.12
N ALA A 347 -0.93 -1.18 -17.95
CA ALA A 347 0.24 -1.96 -17.54
C ALA A 347 1.43 -1.10 -17.07
N ARG A 348 1.58 0.12 -17.59
CA ARG A 348 2.67 1.01 -17.20
C ARG A 348 2.34 1.70 -15.88
N VAL A 349 3.31 1.78 -15.00
CA VAL A 349 3.21 2.39 -13.68
C VAL A 349 4.38 3.34 -13.45
N PRO A 350 4.23 4.38 -12.61
CA PRO A 350 5.38 5.16 -12.20
C PRO A 350 6.33 4.32 -11.33
N LEU A 351 7.63 4.58 -11.46
CA LEU A 351 8.64 4.09 -10.53
C LEU A 351 9.75 5.13 -10.35
N MET A 352 9.92 5.60 -9.11
CA MET A 352 11.00 6.50 -8.71
C MET A 352 11.73 5.93 -7.49
N ILE A 353 13.07 5.95 -7.51
CA ILE A 353 13.88 5.47 -6.38
C ILE A 353 14.93 6.54 -6.04
N SER A 354 14.84 7.09 -4.84
CA SER A 354 15.88 7.97 -4.29
C SER A 354 16.86 7.18 -3.40
N LYS A 355 18.14 7.53 -3.48
CA LYS A 355 19.18 6.99 -2.59
C LYS A 355 19.18 7.76 -1.27
N ALA A 356 19.56 7.10 -0.18
CA ALA A 356 19.94 7.78 1.05
C ALA A 356 21.20 8.65 0.78
N GLY A 357 21.28 9.80 1.45
CA GLY A 357 22.29 10.84 1.23
C GLY A 357 21.66 12.20 0.94
N SER A 358 22.52 13.22 0.71
CA SER A 358 22.09 14.61 0.50
C SER A 358 21.06 14.78 -0.64
N LYS A 359 20.34 15.91 -0.65
CA LYS A 359 19.26 16.23 -1.62
C LYS A 359 19.60 16.01 -3.11
N SER A 360 20.88 15.91 -3.49
CA SER A 360 21.37 15.67 -4.85
C SER A 360 21.86 14.22 -5.12
N ALA A 361 21.51 13.23 -4.30
CA ALA A 361 22.10 11.89 -4.40
C ALA A 361 21.86 11.15 -5.75
N CYS A 362 20.87 11.56 -6.55
CA CYS A 362 20.58 10.97 -7.85
C CYS A 362 20.47 11.97 -9.01
N ASP A 363 20.57 13.29 -8.77
CA ASP A 363 20.48 14.36 -9.78
C ASP A 363 19.41 14.14 -10.86
N GLY A 364 18.19 13.74 -10.48
CA GLY A 364 17.05 13.53 -11.38
C GLY A 364 17.26 12.54 -12.53
N HIS A 365 18.18 11.58 -12.35
CA HIS A 365 18.59 10.62 -13.38
C HIS A 365 17.40 9.92 -14.05
N LEU A 366 17.43 9.80 -15.38
CA LEU A 366 16.40 9.10 -16.14
C LEU A 366 16.92 7.74 -16.64
N VAL A 367 16.09 6.71 -16.50
CA VAL A 367 16.31 5.37 -17.04
C VAL A 367 15.15 5.04 -17.98
N ASP A 368 15.44 4.91 -19.27
CA ASP A 368 14.44 4.56 -20.29
C ASP A 368 14.36 3.07 -20.62
N THR A 369 15.34 2.28 -20.16
CA THR A 369 15.30 0.82 -20.26
C THR A 369 14.04 0.28 -19.56
N PRO A 370 13.25 -0.61 -20.22
CA PRO A 370 12.06 -1.20 -19.58
C PRO A 370 12.39 -1.99 -18.30
N VAL A 371 11.71 -1.66 -17.22
CA VAL A 371 11.83 -2.32 -15.90
C VAL A 371 10.47 -2.82 -15.41
N SER A 372 10.48 -3.64 -14.35
CA SER A 372 9.27 -4.21 -13.76
C SER A 372 9.18 -3.93 -12.26
N THR A 373 7.95 -3.89 -11.73
CA THR A 373 7.72 -3.77 -10.28
C THR A 373 8.30 -4.94 -9.47
N ILE A 374 8.51 -6.12 -10.08
CA ILE A 374 9.13 -7.29 -9.42
C ILE A 374 10.62 -7.12 -9.17
N ASP A 375 11.26 -6.13 -9.81
CA ASP A 375 12.68 -5.82 -9.66
C ASP A 375 13.02 -5.23 -8.29
N ILE A 376 12.01 -4.77 -7.56
CA ILE A 376 12.16 -4.06 -6.28
C ILE A 376 12.74 -4.95 -5.20
N VAL A 377 12.41 -6.25 -5.17
CA VAL A 377 12.96 -7.18 -4.16
C VAL A 377 14.48 -7.26 -4.28
N SER A 378 14.99 -7.52 -5.48
CA SER A 378 16.43 -7.60 -5.78
C SER A 378 17.11 -6.24 -5.58
N THR A 379 16.45 -5.16 -5.98
CA THR A 379 16.97 -3.79 -5.87
C THR A 379 17.16 -3.38 -4.41
N LEU A 380 16.14 -3.58 -3.56
CA LEU A 380 16.23 -3.25 -2.13
C LEU A 380 17.30 -4.10 -1.45
N ALA A 381 17.39 -5.39 -1.78
CA ALA A 381 18.41 -6.27 -1.24
C ALA A 381 19.84 -5.78 -1.55
N GLU A 382 20.09 -5.36 -2.79
CA GLU A 382 21.39 -4.81 -3.18
C GLU A 382 21.67 -3.46 -2.50
N MET A 383 20.69 -2.54 -2.47
CA MET A 383 20.85 -1.20 -1.89
C MET A 383 21.21 -1.23 -0.39
N VAL A 384 20.72 -2.23 0.36
CA VAL A 384 21.01 -2.38 1.79
C VAL A 384 22.19 -3.32 2.07
N GLY A 385 22.90 -3.77 1.03
CA GLY A 385 24.11 -4.57 1.17
C GLY A 385 23.87 -5.97 1.73
N LEU A 386 22.71 -6.60 1.42
CA LEU A 386 22.52 -8.02 1.69
C LEU A 386 23.61 -8.80 0.92
N THR A 387 24.53 -9.41 1.67
CA THR A 387 25.91 -9.74 1.25
C THR A 387 26.01 -10.82 0.16
N SER A 388 24.89 -11.44 -0.22
CA SER A 388 24.80 -12.42 -1.29
C SER A 388 23.47 -12.27 -2.02
N LEU A 389 23.47 -11.57 -3.17
CA LEU A 389 22.33 -11.53 -4.06
C LEU A 389 21.91 -12.94 -4.50
N ASP A 390 22.82 -13.91 -4.55
CA ASP A 390 22.52 -15.31 -4.83
C ASP A 390 21.46 -15.88 -3.86
N GLU A 391 21.44 -15.42 -2.60
CA GLU A 391 20.44 -15.88 -1.62
C GLU A 391 19.03 -15.36 -1.93
N VAL A 392 18.92 -14.17 -2.53
CA VAL A 392 17.65 -13.54 -2.91
C VAL A 392 17.23 -13.96 -4.32
N GLN A 393 18.18 -14.08 -5.25
CA GLN A 393 17.93 -14.33 -6.68
C GLN A 393 17.17 -15.64 -6.92
N GLN A 394 17.38 -16.67 -6.09
CA GLN A 394 16.62 -17.92 -6.21
C GLN A 394 15.12 -17.74 -5.90
N TRP A 395 14.72 -16.66 -5.22
CA TRP A 395 13.35 -16.37 -4.76
C TRP A 395 12.67 -15.27 -5.57
N THR A 396 13.32 -14.71 -6.58
CA THR A 396 12.79 -13.61 -7.38
C THR A 396 13.01 -13.90 -8.86
N ASP A 397 12.05 -13.50 -9.67
CA ASP A 397 12.13 -13.49 -11.13
C ASP A 397 12.63 -12.13 -11.64
N GLY A 398 12.73 -11.12 -10.76
CA GLY A 398 13.21 -9.77 -11.06
C GLY A 398 14.73 -9.62 -11.03
N GLU A 399 15.20 -8.51 -11.61
CA GLU A 399 16.62 -8.14 -11.68
C GLU A 399 16.87 -6.86 -10.89
N SER A 400 18.02 -6.73 -10.21
CA SER A 400 18.32 -5.49 -9.47
C SER A 400 18.47 -4.30 -10.41
N LEU A 401 17.87 -3.16 -10.03
CA LEU A 401 17.96 -1.90 -10.76
C LEU A 401 19.16 -1.04 -10.33
N VAL A 402 19.88 -1.40 -9.27
CA VAL A 402 21.03 -0.63 -8.77
C VAL A 402 22.08 -0.36 -9.85
N PRO A 403 22.44 -1.30 -10.75
CA PRO A 403 23.35 -1.01 -11.85
C PRO A 403 22.86 0.13 -12.77
N PHE A 404 21.56 0.22 -13.04
CA PHE A 404 20.96 1.25 -13.89
C PHE A 404 20.84 2.62 -13.20
N MET A 405 20.96 2.65 -11.87
CA MET A 405 20.97 3.88 -11.06
C MET A 405 22.33 4.59 -11.07
N ASP A 406 23.32 4.06 -11.78
CA ASP A 406 24.61 4.69 -12.04
C ASP A 406 24.63 5.30 -13.45
N LYS A 407 24.73 6.64 -13.52
CA LYS A 407 24.67 7.39 -14.78
C LYS A 407 25.78 6.98 -15.74
N ASP A 408 26.95 6.64 -15.21
CA ASP A 408 28.15 6.37 -15.99
C ASP A 408 28.16 4.97 -16.62
N ARG A 409 27.16 4.13 -16.31
CA ARG A 409 27.15 2.70 -16.68
C ARG A 409 25.97 2.28 -17.54
N GLN A 410 25.03 3.16 -17.85
CA GLN A 410 23.79 2.76 -18.54
C GLN A 410 24.02 2.15 -19.93
N ASP A 411 24.93 2.72 -20.73
CA ASP A 411 25.19 2.26 -22.11
C ASP A 411 25.87 0.88 -22.16
N GLU A 412 26.43 0.42 -21.03
CA GLU A 412 27.12 -0.87 -20.91
C GLU A 412 26.20 -1.99 -20.39
N LEU A 413 24.97 -1.66 -19.97
CA LEU A 413 24.07 -2.58 -19.30
C LEU A 413 22.99 -3.09 -20.25
N HIS A 414 22.92 -4.41 -20.38
CA HIS A 414 21.83 -5.10 -21.07
C HIS A 414 20.92 -5.77 -20.06
N ARG A 415 19.62 -5.51 -20.18
CA ARG A 415 18.55 -6.14 -19.38
C ARG A 415 17.82 -7.20 -20.18
N GLY A 416 17.32 -8.24 -19.49
CA GLY A 416 16.29 -9.11 -20.02
C GLY A 416 14.98 -8.37 -20.35
N PRO A 417 14.02 -9.03 -21.03
CA PRO A 417 12.70 -8.46 -21.26
C PRO A 417 11.92 -8.32 -19.95
N VAL A 418 11.01 -7.35 -19.90
CA VAL A 418 9.96 -7.30 -18.88
C VAL A 418 8.86 -8.28 -19.26
N LEU A 419 8.46 -9.13 -18.33
CA LEU A 419 7.44 -10.15 -18.51
C LEU A 419 6.20 -9.80 -17.69
N MET A 420 5.02 -10.01 -18.26
CA MET A 420 3.74 -9.76 -17.57
C MET A 420 2.76 -10.90 -17.82
N GLU A 421 1.89 -11.17 -16.86
CA GLU A 421 0.91 -12.25 -16.91
C GLU A 421 -0.46 -11.77 -16.43
N TYR A 422 -1.54 -12.28 -17.02
CA TYR A 422 -2.91 -11.99 -16.60
C TYR A 422 -3.79 -13.24 -16.72
N ALA A 423 -4.51 -13.58 -15.65
CA ALA A 423 -5.31 -14.80 -15.57
C ALA A 423 -6.52 -14.68 -14.62
N ALA A 424 -7.22 -13.55 -14.71
CA ALA A 424 -8.36 -13.20 -13.86
C ALA A 424 -9.63 -12.92 -14.68
N GLU A 425 -10.54 -12.09 -14.18
CA GLU A 425 -11.75 -11.68 -14.88
C GLU A 425 -11.49 -11.10 -16.29
N GLY A 426 -12.46 -11.17 -17.20
CA GLY A 426 -12.29 -10.68 -18.57
C GLY A 426 -11.35 -11.52 -19.44
N THR A 427 -10.83 -12.65 -18.94
CA THR A 427 -10.11 -13.66 -19.73
C THR A 427 -10.75 -15.03 -19.61
N HIS A 428 -10.60 -15.86 -20.64
CA HIS A 428 -11.08 -17.25 -20.66
C HIS A 428 -9.94 -18.26 -20.49
N THR A 429 -8.71 -17.79 -20.66
CA THR A 429 -7.44 -18.52 -20.55
C THR A 429 -6.33 -17.49 -20.27
N PRO A 430 -5.20 -17.88 -19.65
CA PRO A 430 -4.13 -16.93 -19.32
C PRO A 430 -3.55 -16.21 -20.54
N MET A 431 -3.25 -14.94 -20.35
CA MET A 431 -2.54 -14.09 -21.31
C MET A 431 -1.16 -13.74 -20.78
N VAL A 432 -0.19 -13.60 -21.69
CA VAL A 432 1.19 -13.23 -21.34
C VAL A 432 1.70 -12.12 -22.26
N CYS A 433 2.63 -11.32 -21.74
CA CYS A 433 3.24 -10.23 -22.50
C CYS A 433 4.76 -10.20 -22.31
N ILE A 434 5.48 -9.93 -23.40
CA ILE A 434 6.91 -9.64 -23.42
C ILE A 434 7.10 -8.19 -23.86
N ARG A 435 7.76 -7.39 -23.01
CA ARG A 435 8.17 -6.01 -23.29
C ARG A 435 9.69 -5.96 -23.39
N ARG A 436 10.22 -5.68 -24.60
CA ARG A 436 11.67 -5.65 -24.90
C ARG A 436 12.04 -4.45 -25.75
N GLY A 437 13.00 -3.65 -25.31
CA GLY A 437 13.52 -2.52 -26.10
C GLY A 437 12.41 -1.52 -26.42
N ARG A 438 12.04 -1.37 -27.70
CA ARG A 438 10.87 -0.58 -28.14
C ARG A 438 9.60 -1.39 -28.40
N PHE A 439 9.69 -2.72 -28.39
CA PHE A 439 8.58 -3.59 -28.75
C PHE A 439 7.82 -4.14 -27.54
N LYS A 440 6.52 -4.38 -27.74
CA LYS A 440 5.64 -5.09 -26.80
C LYS A 440 4.84 -6.14 -27.56
N TYR A 441 4.87 -7.39 -27.09
CA TYR A 441 4.18 -8.52 -27.70
C TYR A 441 3.28 -9.22 -26.71
N VAL A 442 1.99 -9.30 -27.05
CA VAL A 442 0.94 -9.93 -26.26
C VAL A 442 0.52 -11.22 -26.94
N HIS A 443 0.41 -12.29 -26.14
CA HIS A 443 -0.04 -13.58 -26.62
C HIS A 443 -1.08 -14.19 -25.69
N CYS A 444 -2.14 -14.71 -26.31
CA CYS A 444 -3.21 -15.49 -25.71
C CYS A 444 -3.53 -16.62 -26.68
N THR A 445 -3.81 -17.83 -26.18
CA THR A 445 -4.03 -19.01 -27.05
C THR A 445 -5.30 -18.93 -27.88
N ILE A 446 -6.26 -18.08 -27.48
CA ILE A 446 -7.56 -17.92 -28.15
C ILE A 446 -7.69 -16.61 -28.93
N ASP A 447 -6.71 -15.71 -28.84
CA ASP A 447 -6.77 -14.40 -29.48
C ASP A 447 -5.65 -14.24 -30.52
N PRO A 448 -5.85 -13.40 -31.55
CA PRO A 448 -4.77 -12.94 -32.42
C PRO A 448 -3.64 -12.30 -31.58
N PRO A 449 -2.36 -12.63 -31.82
CA PRO A 449 -1.26 -11.96 -31.14
C PRO A 449 -1.26 -10.46 -31.48
N GLN A 450 -0.73 -9.67 -30.55
CA GLN A 450 -0.53 -8.24 -30.74
C GLN A 450 0.96 -7.93 -30.65
N LEU A 451 1.48 -7.15 -31.60
CA LEU A 451 2.84 -6.62 -31.58
C LEU A 451 2.76 -5.11 -31.81
N PHE A 452 3.33 -4.35 -30.88
CA PHE A 452 3.38 -2.89 -30.97
C PHE A 452 4.83 -2.42 -30.94
N ASP A 453 5.11 -1.39 -31.73
CA ASP A 453 6.34 -0.61 -31.66
C ASP A 453 6.05 0.68 -30.91
N LEU A 454 6.50 0.78 -29.66
CA LEU A 454 6.14 1.87 -28.76
C LEU A 454 6.94 3.16 -29.00
N GLU A 455 8.01 3.13 -29.80
CA GLU A 455 8.70 4.35 -30.22
C GLU A 455 7.98 5.02 -31.40
N GLU A 456 7.44 4.23 -32.33
CA GLU A 456 6.69 4.73 -33.50
C GLU A 456 5.20 4.90 -33.26
N ASP A 457 4.61 4.08 -32.39
CA ASP A 457 3.18 4.04 -32.07
C ASP A 457 3.00 3.91 -30.54
N PRO A 458 3.26 4.99 -29.78
CA PRO A 458 3.15 5.00 -28.32
C PRO A 458 1.71 4.76 -27.81
N HIS A 459 0.72 4.89 -28.70
CA HIS A 459 -0.71 4.70 -28.42
C HIS A 459 -1.22 3.31 -28.81
N GLU A 460 -0.36 2.44 -29.36
CA GLU A 460 -0.67 1.04 -29.67
C GLU A 460 -1.90 0.89 -30.59
N THR A 461 -1.99 1.78 -31.59
CA THR A 461 -3.08 1.85 -32.55
C THR A 461 -2.89 0.91 -33.74
N LYS A 462 -1.65 0.46 -33.99
CA LYS A 462 -1.28 -0.39 -35.14
C LYS A 462 -0.69 -1.71 -34.68
N ASN A 463 -1.46 -2.79 -34.79
CA ASN A 463 -0.95 -4.14 -34.54
C ASN A 463 -0.06 -4.62 -35.71
N LEU A 464 1.23 -4.83 -35.42
CA LEU A 464 2.27 -5.27 -36.36
C LEU A 464 2.43 -6.79 -36.44
N ALA A 465 1.68 -7.59 -35.67
CA ALA A 465 1.92 -9.03 -35.56
C ALA A 465 1.78 -9.77 -36.90
N TYR A 466 1.00 -9.22 -37.83
CA TYR A 466 0.77 -9.75 -39.18
C TYR A 466 1.42 -8.91 -40.28
N ASP A 467 2.16 -7.85 -39.93
CA ASP A 467 2.90 -7.05 -40.90
C ASP A 467 4.04 -7.89 -41.47
N PRO A 468 4.11 -8.11 -42.80
CA PRO A 468 5.19 -8.86 -43.43
C PRO A 468 6.59 -8.35 -43.06
N ALA A 469 6.75 -7.05 -42.78
CA ALA A 469 8.02 -6.47 -42.36
C ALA A 469 8.46 -6.91 -40.95
N HIS A 470 7.50 -7.25 -40.08
CA HIS A 470 7.72 -7.58 -38.67
C HIS A 470 7.53 -9.08 -38.36
N GLN A 471 7.22 -9.89 -39.38
CA GLN A 471 6.89 -11.30 -39.21
C GLN A 471 7.99 -12.10 -38.49
N MET A 472 9.27 -11.87 -38.82
CA MET A 472 10.39 -12.56 -38.14
C MET A 472 10.47 -12.20 -36.66
N LEU A 473 10.19 -10.94 -36.29
CA LEU A 473 10.18 -10.49 -34.91
C LEU A 473 9.02 -11.12 -34.14
N ALA A 474 7.82 -11.11 -34.71
CA ALA A 474 6.64 -11.73 -34.12
C ALA A 474 6.85 -13.24 -33.88
N SER A 475 7.41 -13.96 -34.87
CA SER A 475 7.76 -15.37 -34.71
C SER A 475 8.81 -15.60 -33.61
N SER A 476 9.87 -14.77 -33.55
CA SER A 476 10.88 -14.88 -32.49
C SER A 476 10.30 -14.63 -31.10
N MET A 477 9.37 -13.69 -30.95
CA MET A 477 8.71 -13.43 -29.67
C MET A 477 7.73 -14.55 -29.29
N LEU A 478 7.06 -15.17 -30.27
CA LEU A 478 6.25 -16.37 -30.04
C LEU A 478 7.09 -17.56 -29.59
N ASP A 479 8.26 -17.79 -30.21
CA ASP A 479 9.20 -18.83 -29.80
C ASP A 479 9.68 -18.61 -28.36
N GLU A 480 9.94 -17.36 -28.00
CA GLU A 480 10.29 -17.00 -26.63
C GLU A 480 9.12 -17.24 -25.67
N VAL A 481 7.89 -16.89 -26.04
CA VAL A 481 6.70 -17.22 -25.26
C VAL A 481 6.62 -18.73 -25.00
N ASN A 482 6.77 -19.55 -26.04
CA ASN A 482 6.72 -21.02 -25.93
C ASN A 482 7.87 -21.59 -25.08
N SER A 483 9.02 -20.91 -25.03
CA SER A 483 10.16 -21.30 -24.20
C SER A 483 9.97 -21.00 -22.70
N ARG A 484 9.25 -19.92 -22.38
CA ARG A 484 9.06 -19.42 -21.00
C ARG A 484 7.78 -19.95 -20.36
N TRP A 485 6.73 -20.11 -21.15
CA TRP A 485 5.41 -20.52 -20.70
C TRP A 485 4.95 -21.80 -21.38
N ASN A 486 4.61 -22.80 -20.56
CA ASN A 486 3.71 -23.86 -20.96
C ASN A 486 2.27 -23.38 -20.69
N LEU A 487 1.66 -22.72 -21.67
CA LEU A 487 0.33 -22.11 -21.52
C LEU A 487 -0.77 -23.13 -21.20
N PRO A 488 -0.81 -24.34 -21.79
CA PRO A 488 -1.75 -25.38 -21.36
C PRO A 488 -1.61 -25.76 -19.89
N ALA A 489 -0.38 -25.88 -19.38
CA ALA A 489 -0.15 -26.16 -17.95
C ALA A 489 -0.52 -24.98 -17.06
N PHE A 490 -0.33 -23.74 -17.53
CA PHE A 490 -0.74 -22.54 -16.82
C PHE A 490 -2.27 -22.45 -16.72
N ASP A 491 -2.99 -22.62 -17.84
CA ASP A 491 -4.45 -22.65 -17.87
C ASP A 491 -5.01 -23.74 -16.94
N ALA A 492 -4.45 -24.96 -16.99
CA ALA A 492 -4.84 -26.05 -16.09
C ALA A 492 -4.65 -25.69 -14.61
N ALA A 493 -3.56 -25.01 -14.25
CA ALA A 493 -3.29 -24.60 -12.87
C ALA A 493 -4.22 -23.47 -12.39
N VAL A 494 -4.60 -22.55 -13.28
CA VAL A 494 -5.57 -21.48 -12.97
C VAL A 494 -6.95 -22.10 -12.72
N ARG A 495 -7.39 -23.02 -13.59
CA ARG A 495 -8.67 -23.74 -13.43
C ARG A 495 -8.72 -24.58 -12.17
N GLU A 496 -7.62 -25.27 -11.82
CA GLU A 496 -7.52 -26.02 -10.56
C GLU A 496 -7.67 -25.10 -9.34
N SER A 497 -6.96 -23.97 -9.32
CA SER A 497 -7.05 -22.96 -8.26
C SER A 497 -8.47 -22.41 -8.11
N GLN A 498 -9.11 -22.00 -9.22
CA GLN A 498 -10.49 -21.48 -9.22
C GLN A 498 -11.48 -22.53 -8.69
N ALA A 499 -11.41 -23.77 -9.21
CA ALA A 499 -12.31 -24.83 -8.80
C ALA A 499 -12.17 -25.19 -7.31
N ARG A 500 -10.93 -25.26 -6.80
CA ARG A 500 -10.64 -25.54 -5.39
C ARG A 500 -11.22 -24.47 -4.47
N ARG A 501 -10.99 -23.20 -4.79
CA ARG A 501 -11.46 -22.07 -3.98
C ARG A 501 -12.97 -21.98 -3.92
N ARG A 502 -13.69 -22.30 -5.01
CA ARG A 502 -15.16 -22.31 -5.00
C ARG A 502 -15.72 -23.34 -4.02
N VAL A 503 -15.19 -24.57 -4.03
CA VAL A 503 -15.59 -25.61 -3.05
C VAL A 503 -15.34 -25.14 -1.62
N VAL A 504 -14.17 -24.54 -1.35
CA VAL A 504 -13.81 -24.05 -0.02
C VAL A 504 -14.69 -22.87 0.40
N TYR A 505 -14.89 -21.89 -0.47
CA TYR A 505 -15.63 -20.66 -0.18
C TYR A 505 -17.11 -20.92 0.08
N GLU A 506 -17.74 -21.80 -0.69
CA GLU A 506 -19.12 -22.24 -0.44
C GLU A 506 -19.26 -22.87 0.96
N ALA A 507 -18.26 -23.65 1.40
CA ALA A 507 -18.25 -24.20 2.75
C ALA A 507 -18.02 -23.13 3.83
N LEU A 508 -17.06 -22.22 3.62
CA LEU A 508 -16.72 -21.15 4.59
C LEU A 508 -17.85 -20.12 4.78
N ARG A 509 -18.77 -20.00 3.82
CA ARG A 509 -19.97 -19.15 3.93
C ARG A 509 -21.16 -19.84 4.58
N ASN A 510 -21.07 -21.14 4.90
CA ASN A 510 -22.10 -21.84 5.66
C ASN A 510 -21.86 -21.73 7.17
N GLY A 511 -22.88 -21.30 7.91
CA GLY A 511 -22.80 -21.17 9.38
C GLY A 511 -22.10 -19.88 9.82
N SER A 512 -21.31 -19.96 10.90
CA SER A 512 -20.61 -18.80 11.44
C SER A 512 -19.38 -18.46 10.60
N TYR A 513 -19.38 -17.31 9.96
CA TYR A 513 -18.25 -16.80 9.19
C TYR A 513 -17.08 -16.40 10.12
N PHE A 514 -15.87 -16.87 9.81
CA PHE A 514 -14.65 -16.44 10.47
C PHE A 514 -13.87 -15.51 9.52
N PRO A 515 -13.79 -14.19 9.82
CA PRO A 515 -13.10 -13.24 8.96
C PRO A 515 -11.58 -13.41 9.01
N TRP A 516 -10.92 -13.16 7.89
CA TRP A 516 -9.46 -13.09 7.79
C TRP A 516 -8.94 -11.65 7.73
N ASP A 517 -9.84 -10.67 7.78
CA ASP A 517 -9.48 -9.25 7.78
C ASP A 517 -8.54 -8.93 8.94
N PHE A 518 -7.48 -8.19 8.65
CA PHE A 518 -6.47 -7.88 9.67
C PHE A 518 -7.03 -6.90 10.69
N GLN A 519 -6.91 -7.22 11.97
CA GLN A 519 -7.24 -6.30 13.06
C GLN A 519 -5.95 -5.68 13.63
N PRO A 520 -5.66 -4.40 13.37
CA PRO A 520 -4.53 -3.71 13.99
C PRO A 520 -4.66 -3.70 15.51
N LEU A 521 -3.54 -3.96 16.19
CA LEU A 521 -3.48 -4.00 17.64
C LEU A 521 -2.53 -2.92 18.17
N GLN A 522 -3.12 -1.88 18.76
CA GLN A 522 -2.39 -0.92 19.59
C GLN A 522 -2.77 -1.14 21.06
N LYS A 523 -1.92 -1.83 21.82
CA LYS A 523 -2.21 -2.24 23.21
C LYS A 523 -2.40 -1.02 24.11
N ALA A 524 -3.64 -0.66 24.41
CA ALA A 524 -3.96 0.51 25.21
C ALA A 524 -3.30 0.46 26.60
N SER A 525 -3.17 -0.70 27.23
CA SER A 525 -2.50 -0.83 28.54
C SER A 525 -1.03 -0.41 28.53
N GLU A 526 -0.38 -0.33 27.36
CA GLU A 526 1.05 -0.04 27.19
C GLU A 526 1.32 1.32 26.52
N ARG A 527 0.28 2.12 26.24
CA ARG A 527 0.42 3.43 25.56
C ARG A 527 0.32 4.59 26.54
N TYR A 528 1.02 5.68 26.26
CA TYR A 528 0.98 6.91 27.07
C TYR A 528 1.36 6.65 28.54
N MET A 529 0.94 7.52 29.46
CA MET A 529 1.23 7.36 30.88
C MET A 529 0.42 6.23 31.51
N ARG A 530 1.09 5.32 32.21
CA ARG A 530 0.47 4.23 32.99
C ARG A 530 1.09 4.21 34.39
N ASN A 531 0.32 3.85 35.40
CA ASN A 531 0.74 3.96 36.81
C ASN A 531 1.90 3.02 37.21
N HIS A 532 2.35 2.14 36.32
CA HIS A 532 3.55 1.32 36.51
C HIS A 532 4.82 1.96 35.91
N MET A 533 4.73 3.19 35.38
CA MET A 533 5.82 3.96 34.77
C MET A 533 6.13 5.20 35.60
N ASP A 534 7.35 5.75 35.46
CA ASP A 534 7.67 7.10 35.95
C ASP A 534 7.26 8.16 34.92
N LEU A 535 6.52 9.18 35.37
CA LEU A 535 5.99 10.22 34.48
C LEU A 535 7.10 11.02 33.78
N ASN A 536 8.18 11.36 34.48
CA ASN A 536 9.25 12.18 33.91
C ASN A 536 10.06 11.37 32.90
N GLU A 537 10.27 10.07 33.17
CA GLU A 537 10.93 9.17 32.22
C GLU A 537 10.10 8.97 30.96
N VAL A 538 8.78 8.76 31.08
CA VAL A 538 7.88 8.64 29.93
C VAL A 538 7.93 9.91 29.08
N GLU A 539 7.75 11.09 29.68
CA GLU A 539 7.79 12.35 28.95
C GLU A 539 9.15 12.58 28.26
N ALA A 540 10.25 12.23 28.93
CA ALA A 540 11.59 12.34 28.34
C ALA A 540 11.82 11.37 27.18
N GLN A 541 11.36 10.12 27.29
CA GLN A 541 11.53 9.09 26.26
C GLN A 541 10.63 9.30 25.04
N GLN A 542 9.41 9.81 25.24
CA GLN A 542 8.46 10.06 24.16
C GLN A 542 8.74 11.38 23.41
N ARG A 543 9.54 12.28 24.00
CA ARG A 543 9.94 13.56 23.41
C ARG A 543 11.22 13.44 22.58
N THR A 544 11.11 13.62 21.27
CA THR A 544 12.28 13.77 20.39
C THR A 544 12.75 15.22 20.39
N SER A 545 13.91 15.50 20.98
CA SER A 545 14.57 16.79 20.85
C SER A 545 15.34 16.82 19.54
N VAL A 546 14.73 17.42 18.52
CA VAL A 546 15.48 18.00 17.41
C VAL A 546 16.32 19.10 18.07
N ASN A 547 17.64 18.91 18.22
CA ASN A 547 18.50 19.94 18.82
C ASN A 547 18.30 21.25 18.04
N PHE A 548 17.41 22.12 18.50
CA PHE A 548 17.51 23.54 18.25
C PHE A 548 18.81 23.91 18.94
N LYS A 549 19.86 24.12 18.14
CA LYS A 549 20.96 24.97 18.59
C LYS A 549 20.31 26.32 18.84
N TYR A 550 19.83 26.56 20.06
CA TYR A 550 19.76 27.92 20.55
C TYR A 550 21.18 28.47 20.39
N PRO A 551 21.38 29.61 19.71
CA PRO A 551 22.69 30.25 19.73
C PRO A 551 23.08 30.40 21.20
N ASP A 552 24.28 29.90 21.56
CA ASP A 552 24.83 29.96 22.90
C ASP A 552 24.93 31.42 23.36
N VAL A 553 23.85 31.93 23.93
CA VAL A 553 23.80 33.21 24.62
C VAL A 553 23.30 32.92 26.01
N LEU A 554 24.03 32.11 26.78
CA LEU A 554 23.95 32.04 28.26
C LEU A 554 25.08 31.14 28.79
N ASN A 555 26.33 31.44 28.44
CA ASN A 555 27.50 30.95 29.20
C ASN A 555 28.65 31.97 29.13
N SER A 556 28.38 33.17 29.62
CA SER A 556 29.42 34.14 29.97
C SER A 556 28.94 35.04 31.13
N ARG A 557 28.89 34.49 32.33
CA ARG A 557 28.95 35.31 33.54
C ARG A 557 30.00 34.77 34.50
N HIS A 558 31.24 35.13 34.20
CA HIS A 558 32.29 35.20 35.20
C HIS A 558 31.99 36.32 36.19
N HIS A 559 32.25 36.03 37.45
CA HIS A 559 32.33 36.97 38.57
C HIS A 559 33.27 38.14 38.28
N SER A 560 32.76 39.36 38.44
CA SER A 560 33.48 40.47 39.08
C SER A 560 32.48 41.55 39.50
N GLY A 561 32.70 42.13 40.67
CA GLY A 561 31.70 42.93 41.39
C GLY A 561 31.81 44.45 41.21
N ILE A 562 30.82 45.09 41.85
CA ILE A 562 30.77 46.46 42.38
C ILE A 562 30.69 47.63 41.38
N GLY A 563 29.55 48.33 41.41
CA GLY A 563 29.37 49.71 40.97
C GLY A 563 27.92 50.17 41.16
N ARG A 564 27.67 51.13 42.06
CA ARG A 564 26.34 51.62 42.49
C ARG A 564 25.69 52.63 41.52
N SER A 565 24.34 52.61 41.52
CA SER A 565 23.40 53.76 41.44
C SER A 565 22.90 54.24 40.06
N PRO A 566 21.76 54.99 39.96
CA PRO A 566 20.38 54.47 40.09
C PRO A 566 19.46 54.99 38.95
N TYR A 567 18.51 54.22 38.41
CA TYR A 567 17.35 54.83 37.73
C TYR A 567 16.07 54.02 37.90
N LYS A 568 15.02 54.79 38.18
CA LYS A 568 13.67 54.41 38.61
C LYS A 568 12.93 53.56 37.57
N ALA A 569 12.09 52.66 38.08
CA ALA A 569 11.09 51.94 37.32
C ALA A 569 9.96 52.87 36.84
N THR A 570 9.57 52.71 35.58
CA THR A 570 8.22 52.99 35.09
C THR A 570 7.82 51.88 34.14
N PHE A 571 6.73 51.20 34.48
CA PHE A 571 6.05 50.20 33.66
C PHE A 571 5.46 50.86 32.42
N GLY A 572 5.66 50.21 31.27
CA GLY A 572 5.00 50.55 30.01
C GLY A 572 4.77 49.26 29.23
N THR A 573 3.53 48.78 29.26
CA THR A 573 2.98 47.71 28.45
C THR A 573 2.79 48.20 27.02
N GLU A 574 3.30 47.48 26.02
CA GLU A 574 2.54 47.06 24.83
C GLU A 574 3.37 46.16 23.88
N PRO A 575 2.72 45.25 23.11
CA PRO A 575 3.35 44.12 22.45
C PRO A 575 3.59 44.29 20.94
N ARG A 576 4.39 43.35 20.43
CA ARG A 576 4.98 43.25 19.08
C ARG A 576 3.96 42.95 17.98
N LEU A 577 4.31 43.45 16.78
CA LEU A 577 3.71 43.18 15.47
C LEU A 577 3.49 41.67 15.19
N GLY A 578 2.26 41.33 14.79
CA GLY A 578 1.90 40.15 14.01
C GLY A 578 1.38 40.57 12.63
N LEU A 579 1.75 39.81 11.61
CA LEU A 579 1.38 39.97 10.20
C LEU A 579 -0.14 40.13 9.99
N ARG A 580 -0.53 41.10 9.15
CA ARG A 580 -1.88 41.20 8.58
C ARG A 580 -1.95 40.38 7.29
N VAL A 581 -2.79 39.34 7.28
CA VAL A 581 -3.43 38.80 6.07
C VAL A 581 -4.63 39.69 5.78
N GLY A 582 -4.68 40.24 4.56
CA GLY A 582 -5.78 41.05 4.08
C GLY A 582 -6.95 40.18 3.63
N LEU A 583 -8.11 40.37 4.25
CA LEU A 583 -9.40 40.02 3.66
C LEU A 583 -10.25 41.31 3.70
N ASN A 584 -10.55 41.84 2.52
CA ASN A 584 -11.52 42.91 2.33
C ASN A 584 -12.92 42.33 2.50
N MET A 585 -13.69 42.81 3.49
CA MET A 585 -15.15 42.73 3.48
C MET A 585 -15.76 44.09 3.81
N PRO A 586 -16.94 44.46 3.25
CA PRO A 586 -17.56 45.77 3.47
C PRO A 586 -18.18 45.90 4.87
N ASP A 587 -18.16 47.12 5.41
CA ASP A 587 -18.49 47.48 6.80
C ASP A 587 -19.93 47.16 7.27
N GLU A 588 -20.84 46.72 6.41
CA GLU A 588 -22.25 46.42 6.78
C GLU A 588 -22.46 45.03 7.40
N VAL A 589 -21.45 44.15 7.42
CA VAL A 589 -21.55 42.80 8.05
C VAL A 589 -21.12 42.81 9.52
N ILE A 590 -20.33 43.81 9.95
CA ILE A 590 -19.79 43.91 11.30
C ILE A 590 -20.84 44.38 12.32
N ASP A 591 -21.83 45.17 11.89
CA ASP A 591 -22.87 45.70 12.79
C ASP A 591 -24.02 44.73 13.09
N LYS A 592 -24.10 43.56 12.43
CA LYS A 592 -25.11 42.53 12.74
C LYS A 592 -24.65 41.46 13.74
N ILE A 593 -23.37 41.42 14.08
CA ILE A 593 -22.80 40.40 14.99
C ILE A 593 -22.72 40.91 16.45
N ASN A 594 -22.88 42.21 16.70
CA ASN A 594 -22.68 42.82 18.01
C ASN A 594 -23.95 43.05 18.86
N THR A 595 -25.12 42.50 18.51
CA THR A 595 -26.37 42.74 19.26
C THR A 595 -27.16 41.51 19.74
N GLU A 596 -26.62 40.30 19.68
CA GLU A 596 -27.25 39.16 20.40
C GLU A 596 -26.18 38.20 20.90
N LEU A 597 -25.86 38.26 22.20
CA LEU A 597 -25.58 37.10 23.06
C LEU A 597 -25.53 37.60 24.51
N ASP A 598 -26.68 37.41 25.17
CA ASP A 598 -26.93 37.74 26.56
C ASP A 598 -26.21 36.76 27.48
N LEU A 599 -25.63 37.32 28.55
CA LEU A 599 -24.91 36.60 29.60
C LEU A 599 -25.91 36.09 30.64
N ALA A 600 -26.24 34.80 30.62
CA ALA A 600 -26.79 34.11 31.80
C ALA A 600 -26.56 32.58 31.72
N ASP A 601 -26.20 32.01 32.87
CA ASP A 601 -26.21 30.59 33.25
C ASP A 601 -25.09 29.66 32.74
N LEU A 602 -24.02 29.50 33.55
CA LEU A 602 -23.81 28.28 34.35
C LEU A 602 -22.61 28.41 35.32
N ALA A 603 -22.89 28.38 36.62
CA ALA A 603 -21.93 28.13 37.68
C ALA A 603 -22.51 27.08 38.65
N TYR A 604 -21.63 26.42 39.41
CA TYR A 604 -21.80 25.34 40.42
C TYR A 604 -21.83 23.89 39.89
N SER A 605 -21.07 22.91 40.41
CA SER A 605 -20.06 22.88 41.48
C SER A 605 -19.34 21.52 41.51
N LEU A 606 -18.03 21.55 41.79
CA LEU A 606 -17.22 20.44 42.30
C LEU A 606 -17.55 20.16 43.77
N SER A 607 -17.66 18.89 44.18
CA SER A 607 -17.53 18.48 45.58
C SER A 607 -16.73 17.18 45.70
N ILE A 608 -15.60 17.29 46.38
CA ILE A 608 -14.76 16.20 46.89
C ILE A 608 -15.43 15.64 48.15
N GLY A 609 -15.50 14.32 48.29
CA GLY A 609 -16.00 13.64 49.48
C GLY A 609 -15.21 12.37 49.77
N THR A 610 -14.43 12.42 50.84
CA THR A 610 -13.70 11.30 51.47
C THR A 610 -14.67 10.34 52.17
N GLY A 611 -14.45 9.02 52.06
CA GLY A 611 -15.17 8.03 52.87
C GLY A 611 -14.65 6.61 52.70
N VAL A 612 -14.00 6.10 53.74
CA VAL A 612 -13.49 4.73 53.90
C VAL A 612 -14.64 3.77 54.26
N GLY A 613 -14.66 2.55 53.70
CA GLY A 613 -15.45 1.44 54.26
C GLY A 613 -15.81 0.31 53.29
N SER A 614 -15.27 -0.88 53.56
CA SER A 614 -15.78 -2.21 53.14
C SER A 614 -15.95 -3.05 54.42
N PRO A 615 -16.58 -4.26 54.45
CA PRO A 615 -17.38 -4.98 53.45
C PRO A 615 -18.71 -5.57 54.04
N SER A 616 -19.63 -6.06 53.19
CA SER A 616 -20.43 -7.27 53.50
C SER A 616 -21.30 -7.75 52.34
N THR A 617 -21.35 -9.08 52.21
CA THR A 617 -22.08 -9.97 51.30
C THR A 617 -23.61 -9.96 51.43
N SER A 618 -24.34 -10.12 50.33
CA SER A 618 -25.43 -11.11 50.18
C SER A 618 -25.99 -11.15 48.75
N THR A 619 -26.18 -12.37 48.26
CA THR A 619 -26.85 -12.75 47.01
C THR A 619 -28.33 -13.00 47.26
N GLU A 620 -29.24 -12.47 46.44
CA GLU A 620 -30.58 -13.05 46.25
C GLU A 620 -31.24 -12.59 44.93
N ASN A 621 -32.06 -13.47 44.36
CA ASN A 621 -32.63 -13.43 43.02
C ASN A 621 -33.78 -12.41 42.81
N ALA A 622 -33.91 -11.95 41.55
CA ALA A 622 -35.15 -11.80 40.76
C ALA A 622 -35.67 -10.40 40.35
N GLN A 623 -36.12 -10.36 39.08
CA GLN A 623 -36.97 -9.40 38.35
C GLN A 623 -36.30 -8.14 37.73
N LYS A 624 -36.38 -8.04 36.39
CA LYS A 624 -35.88 -6.92 35.57
C LYS A 624 -36.95 -5.83 35.44
N GLU A 625 -36.74 -4.68 36.08
CA GLU A 625 -37.59 -3.48 35.93
C GLU A 625 -36.96 -2.44 34.99
N CYS A 626 -37.81 -1.67 34.31
CA CYS A 626 -37.38 -0.54 33.48
C CYS A 626 -36.91 0.65 34.34
N VAL A 627 -35.64 1.06 34.22
CA VAL A 627 -35.03 2.15 35.02
C VAL A 627 -35.71 3.51 34.83
N SER A 628 -36.44 3.74 33.73
CA SER A 628 -37.15 5.00 33.50
C SER A 628 -38.55 5.07 34.12
N CYS A 629 -39.19 3.93 34.46
CA CYS A 629 -40.59 3.94 34.91
C CYS A 629 -41.01 2.83 35.89
N GLY A 630 -40.09 1.96 36.33
CA GLY A 630 -40.29 1.05 37.46
C GLY A 630 -41.35 -0.04 37.24
N LYS A 631 -41.50 -0.58 36.02
CA LYS A 631 -42.40 -1.73 35.75
C LYS A 631 -41.67 -2.93 35.13
N PRO A 632 -42.11 -4.18 35.42
CA PRO A 632 -41.49 -5.40 34.94
C PRO A 632 -41.80 -5.69 33.46
N TYR A 633 -40.87 -6.34 32.74
CA TYR A 633 -41.06 -6.76 31.34
C TYR A 633 -40.45 -8.16 31.06
N SER A 634 -41.05 -8.90 30.12
CA SER A 634 -40.58 -10.21 29.63
C SER A 634 -40.15 -10.13 28.16
N GLY A 635 -38.85 -10.22 27.88
CA GLY A 635 -38.29 -10.64 26.58
C GLY A 635 -38.51 -9.77 25.34
N SER A 636 -37.39 -9.37 24.71
CA SER A 636 -37.20 -8.77 23.36
C SER A 636 -37.97 -7.51 22.97
N HIS A 637 -37.22 -6.40 23.04
CA HIS A 637 -37.25 -5.19 22.20
C HIS A 637 -38.50 -4.27 22.18
N LYS A 638 -38.29 -3.06 22.73
CA LYS A 638 -39.14 -1.85 22.84
C LYS A 638 -40.20 -1.81 23.94
N CYS A 639 -40.12 -0.79 24.80
CA CYS A 639 -41.18 -0.40 25.72
C CYS A 639 -42.26 0.39 24.96
N HIS A 640 -43.50 -0.12 24.93
CA HIS A 640 -44.63 0.48 24.18
C HIS A 640 -45.12 1.85 24.68
N LYS A 641 -44.60 2.39 25.79
CA LYS A 641 -44.97 3.74 26.26
C LYS A 641 -43.92 4.83 25.99
N CYS A 642 -42.64 4.50 25.89
CA CYS A 642 -41.57 5.49 25.69
C CYS A 642 -40.74 5.29 24.42
N ASN A 643 -41.00 4.22 23.66
CA ASN A 643 -40.46 3.96 22.32
C ASN A 643 -38.92 3.96 22.18
N LYS A 644 -38.17 3.72 23.25
CA LYS A 644 -36.68 3.60 23.25
C LYS A 644 -36.21 2.13 23.32
N PHE A 645 -35.06 1.85 22.69
CA PHE A 645 -34.35 0.55 22.71
C PHE A 645 -33.35 0.48 23.88
N CYS A 646 -33.22 -0.68 24.52
CA CYS A 646 -32.21 -0.94 25.56
C CYS A 646 -31.19 -1.97 25.04
N HIS A 647 -29.90 -1.62 25.06
CA HIS A 647 -28.78 -2.55 24.77
C HIS A 647 -28.35 -3.30 26.04
N ALA A 648 -28.04 -4.59 25.92
CA ALA A 648 -27.46 -5.39 26.99
C ALA A 648 -25.98 -5.69 26.70
N ILE A 649 -25.13 -5.47 27.70
CA ILE A 649 -23.71 -5.86 27.74
C ILE A 649 -23.64 -7.26 28.38
N ALA A 650 -22.93 -8.21 27.76
CA ALA A 650 -22.63 -9.53 28.34
C ALA A 650 -21.16 -9.58 28.80
N PRO A 651 -20.85 -10.09 30.00
CA PRO A 651 -19.47 -10.33 30.42
C PRO A 651 -19.02 -11.79 30.19
N CYS A 652 -17.73 -11.91 29.85
CA CYS A 652 -16.93 -13.14 29.75
C CYS A 652 -16.82 -13.90 31.07
N SER A 653 -16.81 -15.23 31.01
CA SER A 653 -16.29 -16.09 32.09
C SER A 653 -15.74 -17.42 31.56
N THR A 654 -14.44 -17.63 31.76
CA THR A 654 -13.78 -18.94 32.01
C THR A 654 -13.70 -19.13 33.54
N PRO A 655 -13.70 -20.34 34.15
CA PRO A 655 -12.58 -21.29 34.00
C PRO A 655 -12.81 -22.80 34.30
N HIS A 656 -11.75 -23.57 33.98
CA HIS A 656 -11.18 -24.77 34.63
C HIS A 656 -11.86 -26.18 34.65
N SER A 657 -10.93 -27.12 34.49
CA SER A 657 -10.90 -28.58 34.48
C SER A 657 -11.16 -29.26 35.82
N GLU A 658 -11.76 -30.47 35.82
CA GLU A 658 -11.31 -31.62 36.63
C GLU A 658 -11.96 -32.96 36.18
N GLU A 659 -11.18 -34.03 36.31
CA GLU A 659 -11.47 -35.43 35.95
C GLU A 659 -12.41 -36.12 36.94
N GLY A 660 -13.09 -37.20 36.51
CA GLY A 660 -13.77 -38.11 37.44
C GLY A 660 -14.54 -39.25 36.75
N ALA A 661 -14.08 -40.48 36.96
CA ALA A 661 -14.45 -41.67 36.20
C ALA A 661 -15.65 -42.49 36.74
N SER A 662 -16.24 -43.24 35.80
CA SER A 662 -16.65 -44.66 35.91
C SER A 662 -18.10 -45.06 36.27
N LYS A 663 -18.55 -46.06 35.49
CA LYS A 663 -19.39 -47.25 35.81
C LYS A 663 -20.92 -47.18 35.62
N ASN A 664 -21.38 -47.80 34.52
CA ASN A 664 -21.97 -49.16 34.43
C ASN A 664 -22.89 -49.22 33.19
N ALA A 665 -22.62 -50.06 32.17
CA ALA A 665 -23.06 -51.46 32.04
C ALA A 665 -24.61 -51.56 32.04
N THR A 666 -25.33 -52.16 31.08
CA THR A 666 -24.99 -53.29 30.20
C THR A 666 -26.13 -53.55 29.18
N ARG A 667 -25.74 -54.15 28.05
CA ARG A 667 -26.38 -55.27 27.31
C ARG A 667 -27.46 -55.04 26.23
N ARG A 668 -27.08 -55.62 25.07
CA ARG A 668 -27.84 -56.40 24.06
C ARG A 668 -28.72 -55.61 23.10
N ALA A 669 -28.91 -56.03 21.85
CA ALA A 669 -28.18 -56.83 20.87
C ALA A 669 -29.11 -56.85 19.65
N ALA A 670 -28.52 -56.68 18.48
CA ALA A 670 -28.90 -57.28 17.19
C ALA A 670 -30.34 -57.09 16.66
N ASN A 671 -30.38 -56.57 15.43
CA ASN A 671 -30.76 -57.29 14.21
C ASN A 671 -31.96 -56.76 13.40
N VAL A 672 -31.67 -56.65 12.09
CA VAL A 672 -32.52 -57.00 10.93
C VAL A 672 -33.29 -55.87 10.24
N SER A 673 -32.64 -55.39 9.15
CA SER A 673 -33.13 -55.15 7.78
C SER A 673 -34.54 -54.61 7.50
N ASN A 674 -34.57 -53.54 6.68
CA ASN A 674 -35.24 -53.35 5.36
C ASN A 674 -36.44 -54.24 4.96
N PRO A 675 -37.32 -53.85 4.00
CA PRO A 675 -37.27 -52.68 3.09
C PRO A 675 -38.63 -51.96 2.83
N THR A 676 -38.59 -50.78 2.20
CA THR A 676 -39.13 -50.52 0.83
C THR A 676 -38.60 -49.21 0.30
#